data_AF-A0A644WE56-F1
#
_entry.id   AF-A0A644WE56-F1
#
_cell.length_a   1.000
_cell.length_b   1.000
_cell.length_c   1.000
_cell.angle_alpha   90.00
_cell.angle_beta   90.00
_cell.angle_gamma   90.00
#
_symmetry.space_group_name_H-M   'P 1'
#
loop_
_entity.id
_entity.type
_entity.pdbx_description
1 polymer ?
#
loop_
_entity_poly.entity_id
_entity_poly.type
_entity_poly.pdbx_seq_one_letter_code
_entity_poly.pdbx_strand_id
1 'polypeptide(L)'
;MKKFLSNRFNILFLIFALLIGVLGYRMAVLTIVEGASYREIADVKKIKDIPIKAPRGKIYDRNGIVLADNISSFTVQMYTDQINRDDFNQTSYTLSKILDENAENPIDEFPILLDTFEYKESGISKEIKYEKTANEEVIDLVKDNIYEWFNYETVIYEENFNPKELILKTIKNDLNDFNIELVDGQYILVDNDKEQDETGETVVANNKSPNEIVIEKLLNENKYIKKLFSNSKIRKFSYEFLKSKGLVNNIELMKFSFSYDNEFKDIKRNLSLNNEEVTERTTAKDDFVILTLKNSLDNLLLTNYESDSGIVMPGKKIIDKLREIYPDLPVEYYENGQTGVFEFTDEKTKQKYINQYNLNDEIKPIDFIKEMAAKNYNALYEFITNDEIKYFAQTELLKYLNPNISIDNWEYTSIRNKRIWISNNVDKDKNSSDYTAEEVFNILRKSLGMNPDISDHDFRNMLVLRERYNKTSYLSYHPVDIAYGISEKSVAMIAERSHELKGINVEVEPLRSYPEKESAAHILGYLGKISQENEIKEYINDNGYSPDDIIGKTGVEEKFEHYLRGEKGKKTVEVNNVGETIKSVSSQTPVPGNDLYLTIDTNLQKKAEESLKKGLEQIQKGGVFESEWGNFKFRDSYENATSGSLVALDVKTGEVLAMANYPSYDLNLFSTGISTEDWNSLQNDSRNPLAPKPLYNIAMLTSIQPGSTFKMITALAALEKGVDPLTEIFCPGTIKVGERNFSCWTYTLYGYGHGWQNMYEAIQNSCNVYFFVTMLGVNPATEQRHTVKVDVNDIIETSKKLGLDSKTGIEIDIPRESTGGVPSIDGKKSSIRVYLRIFLESNLEHYLKDDTKLDEGMKNEIIEEIVSWVDREETMTRTEVYKGLNLLGLNPDKTNDSNVPLVDNIKYSYINQAHWTAGDNLNIAIGQGSNSYTVLQMANYVATIANGGYKRNVSVIKDIKTYDGKKTDYEPIRETERIELTDYNHLEILKEGMRRVSLDDSAKPYANFPVEVGSKTGTAQKGGINPETGEPYDEFAWYVAFAPYDDPQIAVAVVLFQGGSGRYPTPIAREVIGEYLKIKGIN
;
A
#
# COMPACT_ATOMS: atom_id res chain seq x y z
N MET A 1 -6.81 61.35 -78.00
CA MET A 1 -6.93 61.80 -76.58
C MET A 1 -8.21 62.55 -76.26
N LYS A 2 -8.57 63.66 -76.92
CA LYS A 2 -9.80 64.43 -76.59
C LYS A 2 -11.11 63.60 -76.61
N LYS A 3 -11.28 62.68 -77.57
CA LYS A 3 -12.42 61.73 -77.64
C LYS A 3 -12.40 60.62 -76.59
N PHE A 4 -11.22 60.30 -76.04
CA PHE A 4 -11.06 59.24 -75.04
C PHE A 4 -11.38 59.76 -73.63
N LEU A 5 -10.99 61.02 -73.37
CA LEU A 5 -11.23 61.75 -72.12
C LEU A 5 -12.64 62.39 -72.04
N SER A 6 -13.45 62.34 -73.09
CA SER A 6 -14.85 62.82 -73.03
C SER A 6 -15.82 61.78 -72.46
N ASN A 7 -15.41 60.52 -72.35
CA ASN A 7 -16.21 59.45 -71.77
C ASN A 7 -15.90 59.33 -70.27
N ARG A 8 -16.90 59.64 -69.43
CA ARG A 8 -16.81 59.56 -67.96
C ARG A 8 -16.34 58.19 -67.47
N PHE A 9 -16.68 57.12 -68.19
CA PHE A 9 -16.27 55.76 -67.85
C PHE A 9 -14.75 55.56 -67.98
N ASN A 10 -14.12 56.15 -69.00
CA ASN A 10 -12.67 56.05 -69.20
C ASN A 10 -11.88 56.87 -68.16
N ILE A 11 -12.45 57.99 -67.69
CA ILE A 11 -11.86 58.76 -66.59
C ILE A 11 -11.94 57.96 -65.29
N LEU A 12 -13.10 57.36 -64.98
CA LEU A 12 -13.26 56.47 -63.82
C LEU A 12 -12.30 55.27 -63.90
N PHE A 13 -12.16 54.66 -65.06
CA PHE A 13 -11.21 53.56 -65.27
C PHE A 13 -9.77 53.98 -65.03
N LEU A 14 -9.35 55.16 -65.51
CA LEU A 14 -8.01 55.69 -65.25
C LEU A 14 -7.77 56.00 -63.76
N ILE A 15 -8.77 56.55 -63.07
CA ILE A 15 -8.68 56.78 -61.61
C ILE A 15 -8.58 55.44 -60.87
N PHE A 16 -9.37 54.45 -61.28
CA PHE A 16 -9.36 53.13 -60.66
C PHE A 16 -8.04 52.38 -60.92
N ALA A 17 -7.52 52.44 -62.15
CA ALA A 17 -6.21 51.90 -62.51
C ALA A 17 -5.08 52.58 -61.75
N LEU A 18 -5.18 53.91 -61.53
CA LEU A 18 -4.22 54.65 -60.71
C LEU A 18 -4.30 54.24 -59.24
N LEU A 19 -5.51 54.07 -58.68
CA LEU A 19 -5.70 53.56 -57.31
C LEU A 19 -5.13 52.15 -57.13
N ILE A 20 -5.40 51.24 -58.07
CA ILE A 20 -4.82 49.89 -58.08
C ILE A 20 -3.29 49.97 -58.20
N GLY A 21 -2.77 50.87 -59.03
CA GLY A 21 -1.33 51.09 -59.17
C GLY A 21 -0.69 51.59 -57.88
N VAL A 22 -1.33 52.50 -57.16
CA VAL A 22 -0.87 53.00 -55.85
C VAL A 22 -0.92 51.90 -54.79
N LEU A 23 -1.99 51.10 -54.76
CA LEU A 23 -2.09 49.95 -53.85
C LEU A 23 -1.04 48.89 -54.18
N GLY A 24 -0.82 48.59 -55.46
CA GLY A 24 0.21 47.65 -55.92
C GLY A 24 1.62 48.14 -55.57
N TYR A 25 1.90 49.44 -55.75
CA TYR A 25 3.16 50.04 -55.34
C TYR A 25 3.32 50.00 -53.81
N ARG A 26 2.30 50.35 -53.05
CA ARG A 26 2.34 50.30 -51.58
C ARG A 26 2.56 48.87 -51.08
N MET A 27 1.92 47.89 -51.72
CA MET A 27 2.11 46.48 -51.43
C MET A 27 3.55 46.04 -51.74
N ALA A 28 4.11 46.44 -52.89
CA ALA A 28 5.50 46.16 -53.24
C ALA A 28 6.50 46.83 -52.27
N VAL A 29 6.21 48.05 -51.80
CA VAL A 29 7.03 48.70 -50.76
C VAL A 29 6.98 47.91 -49.45
N LEU A 30 5.78 47.49 -49.01
CA LEU A 30 5.61 46.71 -47.79
C LEU A 30 6.26 45.32 -47.87
N THR A 31 6.25 44.67 -49.04
CA THR A 31 6.76 43.30 -49.20
C THR A 31 8.23 43.22 -49.63
N ILE A 32 8.74 44.17 -50.39
CA ILE A 32 10.11 44.14 -50.94
C ILE A 32 11.03 45.09 -50.18
N VAL A 33 10.60 46.33 -49.92
CA VAL A 33 11.46 47.37 -49.33
C VAL A 33 11.47 47.26 -47.80
N GLU A 34 10.29 47.22 -47.19
CA GLU A 34 10.13 47.07 -45.74
C GLU A 34 9.99 45.59 -45.33
N GLY A 35 9.90 44.67 -46.28
CA GLY A 35 9.67 43.24 -46.01
C GLY A 35 10.75 42.59 -45.16
N ALA A 36 12.03 42.99 -45.33
CA ALA A 36 13.12 42.51 -44.47
C ALA A 36 12.96 43.01 -43.02
N SER A 37 12.56 44.26 -42.82
CA SER A 37 12.32 44.85 -41.49
C SER A 37 11.07 44.27 -40.83
N TYR A 38 9.97 44.06 -41.57
CA TYR A 38 8.78 43.37 -41.05
C TYR A 38 9.03 41.89 -40.77
N ARG A 39 9.98 41.24 -41.45
CA ARG A 39 10.38 39.86 -41.13
C ARG A 39 11.20 39.81 -39.84
N GLU A 40 12.08 40.78 -39.64
CA GLU A 40 12.84 40.96 -38.39
C GLU A 40 11.94 41.36 -37.19
N ILE A 41 10.89 42.15 -37.42
CA ILE A 41 9.83 42.46 -36.44
C ILE A 41 8.83 41.30 -36.30
N ALA A 42 8.61 40.49 -37.34
CA ALA A 42 7.85 39.26 -37.18
C ALA A 42 8.63 38.32 -36.25
N ASP A 43 9.96 38.21 -36.43
CA ASP A 43 10.95 37.52 -35.58
C ASP A 43 11.13 38.13 -34.17
N VAL A 44 10.13 38.87 -33.67
CA VAL A 44 10.11 39.42 -32.32
C VAL A 44 10.40 38.32 -31.31
N LYS A 45 11.62 38.45 -30.78
CA LYS A 45 12.20 37.59 -29.79
C LYS A 45 11.34 37.62 -28.54
N LYS A 46 10.92 36.44 -28.08
CA LYS A 46 10.14 36.31 -26.85
C LYS A 46 11.07 35.94 -25.72
N ILE A 47 10.85 36.57 -24.57
CA ILE A 47 11.52 36.16 -23.34
C ILE A 47 10.69 35.04 -22.72
N LYS A 48 11.35 33.94 -22.35
CA LYS A 48 10.74 32.77 -21.73
C LYS A 48 11.54 32.35 -20.50
N ASP A 49 10.85 31.89 -19.47
CA ASP A 49 11.48 31.39 -18.25
C ASP A 49 11.46 29.84 -18.29
N ILE A 50 12.63 29.23 -18.18
CA ILE A 50 12.81 27.78 -18.00
C ILE A 50 12.96 27.51 -16.51
N PRO A 51 12.09 26.70 -15.88
CA PRO A 51 12.18 26.40 -14.46
C PRO A 51 13.46 25.61 -14.14
N ILE A 52 14.11 25.95 -13.03
CA ILE A 52 15.22 25.19 -12.47
C ILE A 52 14.67 24.48 -11.22
N LYS A 53 14.82 23.15 -11.15
CA LYS A 53 14.37 22.35 -10.00
C LYS A 53 15.04 22.85 -8.71
N ALA A 54 14.26 22.91 -7.64
CA ALA A 54 14.74 23.27 -6.32
C ALA A 54 15.10 22.00 -5.53
N PRO A 55 16.14 22.04 -4.67
CA PRO A 55 16.36 20.97 -3.70
C PRO A 55 15.18 20.89 -2.73
N ARG A 56 14.70 19.67 -2.47
CA ARG A 56 13.67 19.45 -1.44
C ARG A 56 14.25 19.70 -0.05
N GLY A 57 13.42 20.07 0.90
CA GLY A 57 13.81 20.15 2.31
C GLY A 57 14.35 18.82 2.84
N LYS A 58 15.33 18.87 3.73
CA LYS A 58 15.92 17.66 4.32
C LYS A 58 15.01 17.10 5.41
N ILE A 59 15.05 15.79 5.60
CA ILE A 59 14.35 15.14 6.71
C ILE A 59 15.39 14.60 7.68
N TYR A 60 15.24 14.97 8.94
CA TYR A 60 16.13 14.61 10.03
C TYR A 60 15.40 13.76 11.07
N ASP A 61 16.12 12.87 11.72
CA ASP A 61 15.68 12.21 12.94
C ASP A 61 15.71 13.18 14.14
N ARG A 62 15.33 12.69 15.33
CA ARG A 62 15.30 13.51 16.55
C ARG A 62 16.67 14.02 17.00
N ASN A 63 17.74 13.36 16.57
CA ASN A 63 19.15 13.62 16.91
C ASN A 63 19.89 14.42 15.82
N GLY A 64 19.24 14.73 14.69
CA GLY A 64 19.83 15.45 13.56
C GLY A 64 20.54 14.55 12.54
N ILE A 65 20.31 13.24 12.57
CA ILE A 65 20.76 12.30 11.53
C ILE A 65 19.86 12.48 10.30
N VAL A 66 20.46 12.53 9.12
CA VAL A 66 19.74 12.73 7.87
C VAL A 66 19.06 11.43 7.45
N LEU A 67 17.73 11.48 7.32
CA LEU A 67 16.89 10.39 6.81
C LEU A 67 16.57 10.57 5.32
N ALA A 68 16.48 11.82 4.86
CA ALA A 68 16.33 12.15 3.44
C ALA A 68 17.08 13.43 3.08
N ASP A 69 17.83 13.39 1.98
CA ASP A 69 18.63 14.51 1.45
C ASP A 69 18.44 14.65 -0.07
N ASN A 70 19.22 15.53 -0.69
CA ASN A 70 19.34 15.66 -2.12
C ASN A 70 20.81 15.44 -2.52
N ILE A 71 21.05 14.58 -3.51
CA ILE A 71 22.36 14.37 -4.12
C ILE A 71 22.40 15.06 -5.49
N SER A 72 23.58 15.51 -5.90
CA SER A 72 23.79 16.01 -7.26
C SER A 72 23.86 14.83 -8.23
N SER A 73 22.98 14.80 -9.22
CA SER A 73 22.88 13.72 -10.20
C SER A 73 23.02 14.27 -11.61
N PHE A 74 23.77 13.57 -12.47
CA PHE A 74 23.77 13.84 -13.91
C PHE A 74 22.46 13.36 -14.54
N THR A 75 21.76 14.29 -15.17
CA THR A 75 20.49 14.05 -15.86
C THR A 75 20.66 14.33 -17.34
N VAL A 76 20.31 13.35 -18.18
CA VAL A 76 20.26 13.54 -19.64
C VAL A 76 18.97 14.26 -19.98
N GLN A 77 19.09 15.40 -20.64
CA GLN A 77 17.99 16.25 -21.07
C GLN A 77 17.95 16.38 -22.58
N MET A 78 16.73 16.40 -23.13
CA MET A 78 16.48 16.57 -24.54
C MET A 78 15.75 17.89 -24.82
N TYR A 79 16.40 18.75 -25.58
CA TYR A 79 15.89 20.01 -26.13
C TYR A 79 15.28 19.74 -27.51
N THR A 80 13.98 19.46 -27.53
CA THR A 80 13.29 19.03 -28.76
C THR A 80 13.31 20.07 -29.88
N ASP A 81 13.47 21.36 -29.56
CA ASP A 81 13.64 22.47 -30.52
C ASP A 81 14.99 22.43 -31.25
N GLN A 82 16.02 21.83 -30.66
CA GLN A 82 17.36 21.76 -31.23
C GLN A 82 17.61 20.52 -32.09
N ILE A 83 16.67 19.57 -32.08
CA ILE A 83 16.77 18.33 -32.87
C ILE A 83 15.99 18.50 -34.16
N ASN A 84 16.69 18.40 -35.29
CA ASN A 84 16.01 18.32 -36.57
C ASN A 84 15.23 17.01 -36.67
N ARG A 85 13.97 17.08 -37.10
CA ARG A 85 13.06 15.94 -37.17
C ARG A 85 13.61 14.79 -38.03
N ASP A 86 14.30 15.13 -39.12
CA ASP A 86 14.88 14.13 -40.03
C ASP A 86 16.09 13.41 -39.41
N ASP A 87 16.78 14.06 -38.48
CA ASP A 87 17.99 13.54 -37.81
C ASP A 87 17.66 12.77 -36.51
N PHE A 88 16.41 12.83 -36.05
CA PHE A 88 16.00 12.24 -34.77
C PHE A 88 16.16 10.71 -34.73
N ASN A 89 15.97 10.02 -35.86
CA ASN A 89 16.18 8.56 -35.92
C ASN A 89 17.64 8.20 -35.64
N GLN A 90 18.59 8.94 -36.21
CA GLN A 90 20.01 8.70 -35.94
C GLN A 90 20.37 9.09 -34.50
N THR A 91 19.87 10.23 -34.04
CA THR A 91 20.09 10.73 -32.67
C THR A 91 19.61 9.72 -31.62
N SER A 92 18.38 9.22 -31.78
CA SER A 92 17.79 8.25 -30.86
C SER A 92 18.48 6.88 -30.93
N TYR A 93 18.96 6.45 -32.11
CA TYR A 93 19.77 5.22 -32.22
C TYR A 93 21.11 5.35 -31.50
N THR A 94 21.86 6.44 -31.73
CA THR A 94 23.15 6.66 -31.09
C THR A 94 23.00 6.77 -29.57
N LEU A 95 22.02 7.55 -29.09
CA LEU A 95 21.78 7.71 -27.66
C LEU A 95 21.31 6.41 -27.00
N SER A 96 20.38 5.68 -27.63
CA SER A 96 19.87 4.42 -27.07
C SER A 96 20.97 3.36 -26.95
N LYS A 97 21.91 3.30 -27.90
CA LYS A 97 23.10 2.43 -27.80
C LYS A 97 24.01 2.81 -26.65
N ILE A 98 24.33 4.09 -26.46
CA ILE A 98 25.16 4.54 -25.32
C ILE A 98 24.51 4.17 -24.00
N LEU A 99 23.19 4.37 -23.88
CA LEU A 99 22.46 4.02 -22.67
C LEU A 99 22.43 2.49 -22.46
N ASP A 100 22.12 1.69 -23.48
CA ASP A 100 22.08 0.22 -23.39
C ASP A 100 23.46 -0.40 -23.09
N GLU A 101 24.53 0.06 -23.77
CA GLU A 101 25.91 -0.42 -23.58
C GLU A 101 26.45 -0.15 -22.17
N ASN A 102 25.99 0.92 -21.52
CA ASN A 102 26.34 1.23 -20.15
C ASN A 102 25.25 0.78 -19.15
N ALA A 103 24.22 0.08 -19.64
CA ALA A 103 23.04 -0.38 -18.91
C ALA A 103 22.32 0.74 -18.12
N GLU A 104 22.37 1.98 -18.61
CA GLU A 104 21.65 3.10 -18.03
C GLU A 104 20.14 2.90 -18.18
N ASN A 105 19.36 3.40 -17.21
CA ASN A 105 17.92 3.22 -17.19
C ASN A 105 17.23 4.50 -17.68
N PRO A 106 16.88 4.61 -18.98
CA PRO A 106 16.05 5.71 -19.44
C PRO A 106 14.65 5.62 -18.81
N ILE A 107 13.98 6.76 -18.71
CA ILE A 107 12.58 6.86 -18.31
C ILE A 107 11.73 6.17 -19.39
N ASP A 108 11.33 4.94 -19.12
CA ASP A 108 10.57 4.11 -20.05
C ASP A 108 9.06 4.27 -19.85
N GLU A 109 8.43 4.98 -20.79
CA GLU A 109 6.98 5.15 -20.85
C GLU A 109 6.40 4.54 -22.13
N PHE A 110 7.22 3.81 -22.90
CA PHE A 110 6.79 3.23 -24.16
C PHE A 110 6.04 1.92 -23.91
N PRO A 111 4.78 1.79 -24.37
CA PRO A 111 3.90 0.78 -23.81
C PRO A 111 4.09 -0.63 -24.39
N ILE A 112 5.01 -0.85 -25.33
CA ILE A 112 5.25 -2.17 -25.91
C ILE A 112 6.50 -2.79 -25.28
N LEU A 113 6.29 -3.95 -24.65
CA LEU A 113 7.30 -4.81 -24.07
C LEU A 113 7.72 -5.89 -25.07
N LEU A 114 8.98 -6.32 -24.97
CA LEU A 114 9.52 -7.43 -25.75
C LEU A 114 9.66 -8.68 -24.90
N ASP A 115 9.43 -9.84 -25.51
CA ASP A 115 9.74 -11.18 -24.96
C ASP A 115 9.14 -11.39 -23.55
N THR A 116 7.83 -11.23 -23.41
CA THR A 116 7.08 -11.47 -22.15
C THR A 116 6.59 -12.92 -22.06
N PHE A 117 6.35 -13.43 -20.86
CA PHE A 117 5.82 -14.78 -20.66
C PHE A 117 4.31 -14.78 -20.59
N GLU A 118 3.67 -15.75 -21.26
CA GLU A 118 2.24 -16.04 -21.12
C GLU A 118 2.00 -17.55 -21.00
N TYR A 119 0.86 -17.95 -20.43
CA TYR A 119 0.44 -19.35 -20.40
C TYR A 119 -0.17 -19.76 -21.76
N LYS A 120 0.15 -20.97 -22.25
CA LYS A 120 -0.27 -21.49 -23.57
C LYS A 120 -1.80 -21.64 -23.75
N GLU A 121 -2.56 -21.76 -22.67
CA GLU A 121 -4.03 -21.76 -22.71
C GLU A 121 -4.55 -20.33 -22.52
N SER A 122 -4.65 -19.57 -23.61
CA SER A 122 -4.93 -18.14 -23.58
C SER A 122 -6.37 -17.79 -23.19
N GLY A 123 -6.55 -16.88 -22.22
CA GLY A 123 -7.80 -16.19 -21.88
C GLY A 123 -7.80 -15.58 -20.47
N ILE A 124 -8.38 -14.38 -20.31
CA ILE A 124 -8.54 -13.66 -19.02
C ILE A 124 -9.09 -14.61 -17.94
N SER A 125 -10.03 -15.49 -18.32
CA SER A 125 -10.74 -16.45 -17.46
C SER A 125 -9.86 -17.52 -16.79
N LYS A 126 -8.66 -17.80 -17.31
CA LYS A 126 -7.74 -18.79 -16.72
C LYS A 126 -6.48 -18.18 -16.14
N GLU A 127 -5.97 -17.06 -16.66
CA GLU A 127 -4.88 -16.31 -16.00
C GLU A 127 -5.30 -15.76 -14.63
N ILE A 128 -6.59 -15.39 -14.47
CA ILE A 128 -7.16 -15.05 -13.16
C ILE A 128 -7.27 -16.31 -12.24
N LYS A 129 -7.32 -17.52 -12.80
CA LYS A 129 -7.39 -18.78 -12.03
C LYS A 129 -6.04 -19.28 -11.55
N TYR A 130 -4.97 -19.03 -12.30
CA TYR A 130 -3.62 -19.42 -11.88
C TYR A 130 -3.18 -18.58 -10.68
N GLU A 131 -2.56 -19.24 -9.70
CA GLU A 131 -2.10 -18.59 -8.46
C GLU A 131 -0.83 -17.75 -8.66
N LYS A 132 -0.07 -18.03 -9.73
CA LYS A 132 1.14 -17.31 -10.11
C LYS A 132 1.00 -16.78 -11.53
N THR A 133 1.70 -15.68 -11.82
CA THR A 133 1.89 -15.25 -13.21
C THR A 133 2.85 -16.17 -13.95
N ALA A 134 2.76 -16.20 -15.29
CA ALA A 134 3.74 -16.93 -16.11
C ALA A 134 5.17 -16.43 -15.86
N ASN A 135 5.35 -15.14 -15.56
CA ASN A 135 6.65 -14.58 -15.20
C ASN A 135 7.16 -15.10 -13.85
N GLU A 136 6.32 -15.18 -12.83
CA GLU A 136 6.68 -15.75 -11.52
C GLU A 136 7.01 -17.24 -11.63
N GLU A 137 6.25 -17.99 -12.39
CA GLU A 137 6.51 -19.42 -12.59
C GLU A 137 7.85 -19.66 -13.31
N VAL A 138 8.19 -18.83 -14.31
CA VAL A 138 9.52 -18.87 -14.93
C VAL A 138 10.62 -18.50 -13.92
N ILE A 139 10.41 -17.46 -13.11
CA ILE A 139 11.38 -17.06 -12.09
C ILE A 139 11.64 -18.21 -11.11
N ASP A 140 10.60 -18.88 -10.64
CA ASP A 140 10.74 -20.01 -9.71
C ASP A 140 11.45 -21.19 -10.37
N LEU A 141 11.11 -21.53 -11.61
CA LEU A 141 11.84 -22.55 -12.38
C LEU A 141 13.33 -22.19 -12.55
N VAL A 142 13.65 -20.91 -12.71
CA VAL A 142 15.04 -20.43 -12.80
C VAL A 142 15.74 -20.51 -11.45
N LYS A 143 15.09 -20.17 -10.33
CA LYS A 143 15.66 -20.33 -8.98
C LYS A 143 15.99 -21.79 -8.69
N ASP A 144 15.08 -22.70 -9.03
CA ASP A 144 15.26 -24.15 -8.85
C ASP A 144 16.48 -24.68 -9.64
N ASN A 145 16.89 -23.96 -10.69
CA ASN A 145 17.98 -24.33 -11.59
C ASN A 145 19.09 -23.26 -11.67
N ILE A 146 19.23 -22.41 -10.63
CA ILE A 146 19.96 -21.14 -10.73
C ILE A 146 21.45 -21.32 -11.07
N TYR A 147 22.10 -22.37 -10.56
CA TYR A 147 23.52 -22.64 -10.82
C TYR A 147 23.80 -22.97 -12.29
N GLU A 148 22.87 -23.69 -12.94
CA GLU A 148 22.98 -24.02 -14.35
C GLU A 148 22.60 -22.82 -15.23
N TRP A 149 21.54 -22.09 -14.85
CA TRP A 149 21.13 -20.87 -15.53
C TRP A 149 22.21 -19.79 -15.51
N PHE A 150 22.88 -19.60 -14.36
CA PHE A 150 23.95 -18.62 -14.15
C PHE A 150 25.17 -18.85 -15.05
N ASN A 151 25.44 -20.10 -15.42
CA ASN A 151 26.56 -20.50 -16.27
C ASN A 151 26.14 -20.82 -17.71
N TYR A 152 24.87 -20.60 -18.06
CA TYR A 152 24.37 -20.81 -19.41
C TYR A 152 24.79 -19.65 -20.34
N GLU A 153 25.10 -19.98 -21.59
CA GLU A 153 25.45 -19.03 -22.64
C GLU A 153 24.67 -19.36 -23.90
N THR A 154 24.14 -18.34 -24.56
CA THR A 154 23.40 -18.50 -25.83
C THR A 154 23.43 -17.21 -26.64
N VAL A 155 22.92 -17.25 -27.87
CA VAL A 155 22.82 -16.08 -28.75
C VAL A 155 21.47 -15.40 -28.54
N ILE A 156 21.50 -14.12 -28.15
CA ILE A 156 20.32 -13.28 -27.93
C ILE A 156 20.45 -12.02 -28.80
N TYR A 157 19.48 -11.78 -29.68
CA TYR A 157 19.50 -10.69 -30.66
C TYR A 157 20.82 -10.58 -31.45
N GLU A 158 21.31 -11.72 -31.95
CA GLU A 158 22.54 -11.84 -32.77
C GLU A 158 23.86 -11.62 -32.01
N GLU A 159 23.80 -11.44 -30.69
CA GLU A 159 24.97 -11.28 -29.82
C GLU A 159 25.09 -12.47 -28.85
N ASN A 160 26.33 -12.89 -28.55
CA ASN A 160 26.57 -13.86 -27.48
C ASN A 160 26.22 -13.20 -26.13
N PHE A 161 25.37 -13.85 -25.35
CA PHE A 161 24.85 -13.30 -24.11
C PHE A 161 25.03 -14.27 -22.93
N ASN A 162 25.49 -13.71 -21.81
CA ASN A 162 25.45 -14.33 -20.49
C ASN A 162 24.86 -13.33 -19.48
N PRO A 163 24.25 -13.80 -18.38
CA PRO A 163 23.55 -12.91 -17.46
C PRO A 163 24.48 -12.24 -16.44
N LYS A 164 25.77 -12.60 -16.39
CA LYS A 164 26.66 -12.22 -15.28
C LYS A 164 26.86 -10.72 -15.16
N GLU A 165 27.10 -10.01 -16.25
CA GLU A 165 27.28 -8.56 -16.19
C GLU A 165 26.04 -7.81 -15.66
N LEU A 166 24.85 -8.23 -16.13
CA LEU A 166 23.57 -7.70 -15.66
C LEU A 166 23.27 -8.06 -14.21
N ILE A 167 23.60 -9.30 -13.79
CA ILE A 167 23.50 -9.73 -12.40
C ILE A 167 24.36 -8.82 -11.53
N LEU A 168 25.66 -8.68 -11.84
CA LEU A 168 26.59 -7.85 -11.07
C LEU A 168 26.04 -6.45 -10.89
N LYS A 169 25.57 -5.83 -11.98
CA LYS A 169 25.04 -4.47 -11.94
C LYS A 169 23.78 -4.38 -11.06
N THR A 170 22.91 -5.38 -11.12
CA THR A 170 21.65 -5.42 -10.36
C THR A 170 21.89 -5.53 -8.85
N ILE A 171 22.93 -6.26 -8.44
CA ILE A 171 23.24 -6.49 -7.01
C ILE A 171 24.43 -5.67 -6.51
N LYS A 172 25.05 -4.83 -7.37
CA LYS A 172 26.32 -4.14 -7.10
C LYS A 172 26.32 -3.39 -5.77
N ASN A 173 25.26 -2.62 -5.52
CA ASN A 173 25.14 -1.77 -4.33
C ASN A 173 25.10 -2.57 -3.02
N ASP A 174 24.73 -3.84 -3.09
CA ASP A 174 24.58 -4.75 -1.96
C ASP A 174 25.69 -5.82 -1.93
N LEU A 175 26.62 -5.76 -2.88
CA LEU A 175 27.89 -6.50 -2.88
C LEU A 175 29.07 -5.63 -2.43
N ASN A 176 28.85 -4.37 -2.05
CA ASN A 176 29.90 -3.45 -1.62
C ASN A 176 30.68 -3.99 -0.40
N ASP A 177 30.07 -4.85 0.43
CA ASP A 177 30.76 -5.51 1.54
C ASP A 177 31.76 -6.59 1.08
N PHE A 178 31.63 -7.08 -0.16
CA PHE A 178 32.43 -8.15 -0.74
C PHE A 178 33.39 -7.67 -1.84
N ASN A 179 33.29 -6.43 -2.35
CA ASN A 179 34.11 -5.89 -3.44
C ASN A 179 34.28 -6.87 -4.63
N ILE A 180 33.15 -7.34 -5.18
CA ILE A 180 33.15 -8.26 -6.33
C ILE A 180 33.16 -7.47 -7.64
N GLU A 181 34.09 -7.82 -8.53
CA GLU A 181 34.15 -7.30 -9.92
C GLU A 181 34.05 -8.44 -10.94
N LEU A 182 33.61 -8.11 -12.16
CA LEU A 182 33.59 -9.04 -13.29
C LEU A 182 34.78 -8.73 -14.22
N VAL A 183 35.74 -9.66 -14.30
CA VAL A 183 36.92 -9.56 -15.18
C VAL A 183 36.96 -10.78 -16.09
N ASP A 184 37.03 -10.56 -17.41
CA ASP A 184 37.04 -11.61 -18.44
C ASP A 184 35.91 -12.66 -18.28
N GLY A 185 34.72 -12.21 -17.84
CA GLY A 185 33.54 -13.08 -17.66
C GLY A 185 33.54 -13.91 -16.37
N GLN A 186 34.49 -13.67 -15.45
CA GLN A 186 34.56 -14.32 -14.14
C GLN A 186 34.47 -13.31 -13.00
N TYR A 187 33.73 -13.68 -11.96
CA TYR A 187 33.65 -12.89 -10.73
C TYR A 187 34.92 -13.05 -9.91
N ILE A 188 35.55 -11.94 -9.59
CA ILE A 188 36.75 -11.88 -8.75
C ILE A 188 36.49 -10.99 -7.53
N LEU A 189 37.20 -11.27 -6.43
CA LEU A 189 37.22 -10.40 -5.26
C LEU A 189 38.38 -9.43 -5.40
N VAL A 190 38.09 -8.15 -5.20
CA VAL A 190 39.07 -7.07 -5.26
C VAL A 190 39.40 -6.66 -3.82
N ASP A 191 40.49 -7.21 -3.28
CA ASP A 191 40.90 -7.00 -1.88
C ASP A 191 41.20 -5.52 -1.56
N ASN A 192 40.70 -5.10 -0.40
CA ASN A 192 41.53 -4.37 0.56
C ASN A 192 41.83 -5.35 1.73
N ASP A 193 43.12 -5.65 1.92
CA ASP A 193 43.76 -6.47 2.96
C ASP A 193 43.69 -8.02 2.85
N LYS A 194 44.72 -8.58 2.20
CA LYS A 194 45.01 -10.02 2.04
C LYS A 194 45.64 -10.64 3.30
N GLU A 195 45.05 -11.71 3.83
CA GLU A 195 45.81 -12.81 4.47
C GLU A 195 45.83 -14.00 3.50
N GLN A 196 47.03 -14.43 3.10
CA GLN A 196 47.26 -15.66 2.32
C GLN A 196 47.69 -16.78 3.28
N ASP A 197 47.19 -17.99 3.06
CA ASP A 197 47.67 -19.16 3.78
C ASP A 197 49.00 -19.71 3.20
N GLU A 198 49.61 -20.68 3.88
CA GLU A 198 50.90 -21.28 3.51
C GLU A 198 50.89 -22.01 2.13
N THR A 199 49.72 -22.15 1.50
CA THR A 199 49.53 -22.74 0.17
C THR A 199 49.30 -21.72 -0.94
N GLY A 200 49.12 -20.44 -0.61
CA GLY A 200 48.93 -19.36 -1.57
C GLY A 200 47.50 -19.22 -2.11
N GLU A 201 46.51 -19.84 -1.45
CA GLU A 201 45.09 -19.62 -1.75
C GLU A 201 44.54 -18.45 -0.91
N THR A 202 43.71 -17.63 -1.54
CA THR A 202 43.08 -16.46 -0.92
C THR A 202 41.92 -16.93 -0.04
N VAL A 203 42.05 -16.76 1.28
CA VAL A 203 41.01 -17.17 2.24
C VAL A 203 40.07 -15.99 2.49
N VAL A 204 38.82 -16.13 2.05
CA VAL A 204 37.74 -15.16 2.33
C VAL A 204 36.90 -15.74 3.45
N ALA A 205 36.60 -14.92 4.45
CA ALA A 205 35.76 -15.27 5.58
C ALA A 205 34.47 -15.97 5.07
N ASN A 206 34.34 -17.27 5.38
CA ASN A 206 33.23 -18.21 5.08
C ASN A 206 33.39 -19.25 3.95
N ASN A 207 34.58 -19.49 3.37
CA ASN A 207 34.81 -20.66 2.49
C ASN A 207 33.91 -20.73 1.22
N LYS A 208 33.27 -19.62 0.82
CA LYS A 208 32.37 -19.52 -0.34
C LYS A 208 33.05 -18.80 -1.50
N SER A 209 32.85 -19.30 -2.72
CA SER A 209 33.32 -18.66 -3.96
C SER A 209 32.50 -17.40 -4.31
N PRO A 210 33.04 -16.45 -5.10
CA PRO A 210 32.31 -15.25 -5.52
C PRO A 210 30.99 -15.56 -6.23
N ASN A 211 30.95 -16.63 -7.04
CA ASN A 211 29.73 -17.09 -7.69
C ASN A 211 28.67 -17.55 -6.68
N GLU A 212 29.09 -18.28 -5.62
CA GLU A 212 28.17 -18.73 -4.58
C GLU A 212 27.59 -17.57 -3.78
N ILE A 213 28.40 -16.54 -3.46
CA ILE A 213 27.92 -15.32 -2.79
C ILE A 213 26.86 -14.62 -3.65
N VAL A 214 27.12 -14.45 -4.94
CA VAL A 214 26.19 -13.85 -5.89
C VAL A 214 24.89 -14.65 -6.01
N ILE A 215 24.99 -15.97 -6.17
CA ILE A 215 23.81 -16.85 -6.30
C ILE A 215 22.98 -16.86 -5.01
N GLU A 216 23.61 -16.93 -3.85
CA GLU A 216 22.93 -16.89 -2.56
C GLU A 216 22.18 -15.57 -2.37
N LYS A 217 22.76 -14.44 -2.78
CA LYS A 217 22.09 -13.15 -2.77
C LYS A 217 20.87 -13.13 -3.69
N LEU A 218 20.97 -13.70 -4.90
CA LEU A 218 19.84 -13.84 -5.83
C LEU A 218 18.71 -14.73 -5.28
N LEU A 219 19.05 -15.81 -4.58
CA LEU A 219 18.07 -16.74 -4.00
C LEU A 219 17.39 -16.19 -2.75
N ASN A 220 18.15 -15.52 -1.88
CA ASN A 220 17.62 -14.99 -0.61
C ASN A 220 16.79 -13.72 -0.80
N GLU A 221 17.08 -12.91 -1.82
CA GLU A 221 16.42 -11.62 -2.06
C GLU A 221 15.69 -11.60 -3.41
N ASN A 222 14.42 -12.03 -3.39
CA ASN A 222 13.54 -12.09 -4.57
C ASN A 222 13.48 -10.78 -5.38
N LYS A 223 13.75 -9.62 -4.76
CA LYS A 223 13.78 -8.32 -5.44
C LYS A 223 14.79 -8.29 -6.60
N TYR A 224 15.95 -8.93 -6.46
CA TYR A 224 16.99 -8.90 -7.51
C TYR A 224 16.62 -9.74 -8.71
N ILE A 225 16.14 -10.97 -8.49
CA ILE A 225 15.76 -11.82 -9.61
C ILE A 225 14.51 -11.26 -10.31
N LYS A 226 13.53 -10.72 -9.58
CA LYS A 226 12.41 -9.99 -10.19
C LYS A 226 12.90 -8.80 -11.02
N LYS A 227 13.86 -8.02 -10.52
CA LYS A 227 14.48 -6.90 -11.24
C LYS A 227 15.23 -7.35 -12.50
N LEU A 228 15.94 -8.48 -12.48
CA LEU A 228 16.62 -9.03 -13.66
C LEU A 228 15.63 -9.43 -14.75
N PHE A 229 14.53 -10.07 -14.37
CA PHE A 229 13.49 -10.54 -15.29
C PHE A 229 12.67 -9.42 -15.93
N SER A 230 12.94 -8.17 -15.59
CA SER A 230 12.43 -7.04 -16.34
C SER A 230 13.12 -6.80 -17.68
N ASN A 231 14.37 -7.24 -17.81
CA ASN A 231 15.13 -7.06 -19.03
C ASN A 231 14.71 -8.12 -20.07
N SER A 232 14.36 -7.70 -21.29
CA SER A 232 13.91 -8.63 -22.33
C SER A 232 14.99 -9.62 -22.75
N LYS A 233 16.29 -9.24 -22.71
CA LYS A 233 17.41 -10.14 -22.93
C LYS A 233 17.42 -11.27 -21.88
N ILE A 234 17.19 -10.94 -20.61
CA ILE A 234 17.10 -11.92 -19.52
C ILE A 234 15.88 -12.83 -19.68
N ARG A 235 14.70 -12.31 -20.01
CA ARG A 235 13.51 -13.15 -20.21
C ARG A 235 13.71 -14.13 -21.37
N LYS A 236 14.17 -13.64 -22.51
CA LYS A 236 14.45 -14.47 -23.68
C LYS A 236 15.54 -15.50 -23.41
N PHE A 237 16.64 -15.09 -22.76
CA PHE A 237 17.72 -15.99 -22.31
C PHE A 237 17.18 -17.10 -21.40
N SER A 238 16.38 -16.74 -20.40
CA SER A 238 15.82 -17.67 -19.43
C SER A 238 14.83 -18.64 -20.09
N TYR A 239 14.04 -18.16 -21.04
CA TYR A 239 13.16 -19.02 -21.84
C TYR A 239 13.95 -20.07 -22.63
N GLU A 240 14.99 -19.67 -23.37
CA GLU A 240 15.81 -20.60 -24.15
C GLU A 240 16.54 -21.59 -23.25
N PHE A 241 17.03 -21.14 -22.08
CA PHE A 241 17.58 -22.03 -21.06
C PHE A 241 16.56 -23.09 -20.61
N LEU A 242 15.38 -22.67 -20.13
CA LEU A 242 14.36 -23.60 -19.63
C LEU A 242 13.80 -24.51 -20.73
N LYS A 243 13.71 -24.01 -21.97
CA LYS A 243 13.34 -24.79 -23.15
C LYS A 243 14.38 -25.86 -23.47
N SER A 244 15.67 -25.56 -23.34
CA SER A 244 16.73 -26.55 -23.47
C SER A 244 16.65 -27.67 -22.41
N LYS A 245 16.04 -27.38 -21.25
CA LYS A 245 15.79 -28.33 -20.16
C LYS A 245 14.43 -29.05 -20.24
N GLY A 246 13.55 -28.66 -21.17
CA GLY A 246 12.19 -29.19 -21.25
C GLY A 246 11.28 -28.77 -20.10
N LEU A 247 11.53 -27.60 -19.49
CA LEU A 247 10.80 -27.11 -18.31
C LEU A 247 9.65 -26.12 -18.65
N VAL A 248 9.49 -25.71 -19.91
CA VAL A 248 8.44 -24.76 -20.37
C VAL A 248 7.26 -25.47 -21.07
N ASN A 249 6.54 -26.30 -20.32
CA ASN A 249 5.46 -27.13 -20.86
C ASN A 249 4.16 -26.35 -21.12
N ASN A 250 3.81 -25.43 -20.23
CA ASN A 250 2.60 -24.61 -20.21
C ASN A 250 2.84 -23.11 -20.47
N ILE A 251 4.09 -22.69 -20.66
CA ILE A 251 4.48 -21.28 -20.84
C ILE A 251 5.01 -21.06 -22.26
N GLU A 252 4.65 -19.94 -22.87
CA GLU A 252 5.19 -19.46 -24.14
C GLU A 252 5.80 -18.05 -24.00
N LEU A 253 6.71 -17.74 -24.93
CA LEU A 253 7.37 -16.45 -25.00
C LEU A 253 6.69 -15.59 -26.07
N MET A 254 5.98 -14.56 -25.62
CA MET A 254 5.32 -13.58 -26.47
C MET A 254 6.31 -12.51 -26.88
N LYS A 255 6.55 -12.42 -28.19
CA LYS A 255 7.55 -11.50 -28.74
C LYS A 255 7.21 -10.03 -28.49
N PHE A 256 5.91 -9.67 -28.57
CA PHE A 256 5.41 -8.32 -28.34
C PHE A 256 4.18 -8.37 -27.43
N SER A 257 4.16 -7.53 -26.39
CA SER A 257 3.01 -7.39 -25.49
C SER A 257 2.82 -5.92 -25.11
N PHE A 258 1.57 -5.50 -24.88
CA PHE A 258 1.31 -4.20 -24.29
C PHE A 258 1.47 -4.29 -22.77
N SER A 259 2.32 -3.43 -22.21
CA SER A 259 2.41 -3.19 -20.77
C SER A 259 1.03 -2.92 -20.14
N TYR A 260 0.19 -2.11 -20.81
CA TYR A 260 -1.17 -1.82 -20.35
C TYR A 260 -2.10 -3.05 -20.28
N ASP A 261 -1.93 -4.03 -21.17
CA ASP A 261 -2.75 -5.25 -21.13
C ASP A 261 -2.32 -6.13 -19.94
N ASN A 262 -1.01 -6.23 -19.70
CA ASN A 262 -0.46 -6.93 -18.53
C ASN A 262 -0.90 -6.24 -17.24
N GLU A 263 -0.80 -4.91 -17.17
CA GLU A 263 -1.24 -4.10 -16.05
C GLU A 263 -2.74 -4.29 -15.77
N PHE A 264 -3.59 -4.30 -16.80
CA PHE A 264 -5.01 -4.59 -16.65
C PHE A 264 -5.27 -5.99 -16.08
N LYS A 265 -4.59 -7.02 -16.61
CA LYS A 265 -4.69 -8.40 -16.11
C LYS A 265 -4.28 -8.48 -14.64
N ASP A 266 -3.18 -7.83 -14.26
CA ASP A 266 -2.65 -7.80 -12.90
C ASP A 266 -3.59 -7.05 -11.94
N ILE A 267 -4.08 -5.86 -12.31
CA ILE A 267 -5.08 -5.12 -11.54
C ILE A 267 -6.31 -5.99 -11.29
N LYS A 268 -6.88 -6.56 -12.36
CA LYS A 268 -8.11 -7.35 -12.25
C LYS A 268 -7.90 -8.62 -11.44
N ARG A 269 -6.77 -9.30 -11.60
CA ARG A 269 -6.36 -10.43 -10.76
C ARG A 269 -6.33 -9.99 -9.31
N ASN A 270 -5.54 -8.98 -8.96
CA ASN A 270 -5.32 -8.55 -7.58
C ASN A 270 -6.60 -8.05 -6.89
N LEU A 271 -7.48 -7.36 -7.62
CA LEU A 271 -8.80 -7.00 -7.11
C LEU A 271 -9.65 -8.24 -6.85
N SER A 272 -9.67 -9.22 -7.76
CA SER A 272 -10.44 -10.46 -7.62
C SER A 272 -9.96 -11.36 -6.46
N LEU A 273 -8.65 -11.35 -6.16
CA LEU A 273 -8.07 -12.20 -5.10
C LEU A 273 -8.62 -11.89 -3.70
N ASN A 274 -8.97 -10.63 -3.44
CA ASN A 274 -9.45 -10.17 -2.13
C ASN A 274 -10.93 -9.74 -2.17
N ASN A 275 -11.56 -9.77 -3.36
CA ASN A 275 -12.93 -9.36 -3.62
C ASN A 275 -13.53 -10.32 -4.64
N GLU A 276 -14.14 -11.41 -4.17
CA GLU A 276 -14.75 -12.44 -5.02
C GLU A 276 -15.83 -11.87 -5.96
N GLU A 277 -16.41 -10.72 -5.59
CA GLU A 277 -17.41 -9.97 -6.35
C GLU A 277 -16.80 -9.30 -7.61
N VAL A 278 -15.49 -9.01 -7.59
CA VAL A 278 -14.75 -8.48 -8.74
C VAL A 278 -14.38 -9.63 -9.66
N THR A 279 -15.20 -9.87 -10.67
CA THR A 279 -15.02 -10.95 -11.65
C THR A 279 -14.56 -10.45 -13.01
N GLU A 280 -14.10 -11.32 -13.90
CA GLU A 280 -13.75 -10.94 -15.28
C GLU A 280 -14.88 -10.21 -16.05
N ARG A 281 -16.14 -10.38 -15.63
CA ARG A 281 -17.33 -9.82 -16.30
C ARG A 281 -17.74 -8.45 -15.77
N THR A 282 -17.31 -8.11 -14.57
CA THR A 282 -17.62 -6.82 -13.94
C THR A 282 -16.89 -5.69 -14.65
N THR A 283 -17.61 -4.61 -14.92
CA THR A 283 -17.03 -3.41 -15.53
C THR A 283 -16.26 -2.61 -14.48
N ALA A 284 -15.38 -1.70 -14.92
CA ALA A 284 -14.69 -0.80 -14.00
C ALA A 284 -15.67 0.03 -13.13
N LYS A 285 -16.85 0.36 -13.67
CA LYS A 285 -17.89 1.02 -12.89
C LYS A 285 -18.40 0.15 -11.75
N ASP A 286 -18.66 -1.11 -12.05
CA ASP A 286 -19.18 -2.08 -11.08
C ASP A 286 -18.14 -2.34 -10.00
N ASP A 287 -16.88 -2.56 -10.39
CA ASP A 287 -15.77 -2.77 -9.46
C ASP A 287 -15.60 -1.59 -8.51
N PHE A 288 -15.63 -0.36 -9.03
CA PHE A 288 -15.50 0.83 -8.19
C PHE A 288 -16.61 0.93 -7.13
N VAL A 289 -17.85 0.61 -7.51
CA VAL A 289 -18.98 0.61 -6.58
C VAL A 289 -18.81 -0.49 -5.53
N ILE A 290 -18.52 -1.72 -5.94
CA ILE A 290 -18.28 -2.86 -5.05
C ILE A 290 -17.20 -2.52 -4.01
N LEU A 291 -16.06 -1.99 -4.48
CA LEU A 291 -14.94 -1.66 -3.62
C LEU A 291 -15.25 -0.50 -2.68
N THR A 292 -15.99 0.52 -3.13
CA THR A 292 -16.44 1.63 -2.28
C THR A 292 -17.37 1.13 -1.17
N LEU A 293 -18.35 0.28 -1.52
CA LEU A 293 -19.30 -0.29 -0.55
C LEU A 293 -18.60 -1.08 0.54
N LYS A 294 -17.57 -1.85 0.17
CA LYS A 294 -16.84 -2.74 1.08
C LYS A 294 -15.85 -1.99 1.98
N ASN A 295 -15.18 -0.97 1.45
CA ASN A 295 -14.01 -0.39 2.11
C ASN A 295 -14.26 1.01 2.67
N SER A 296 -15.12 1.82 2.06
CA SER A 296 -15.12 3.27 2.32
C SER A 296 -16.50 3.94 2.46
N LEU A 297 -17.60 3.20 2.30
CA LEU A 297 -18.96 3.75 2.36
C LEU A 297 -19.25 4.51 3.67
N ASP A 298 -18.89 3.95 4.82
CA ASP A 298 -19.22 4.56 6.12
C ASP A 298 -18.56 5.93 6.27
N ASN A 299 -17.29 6.04 5.89
CA ASN A 299 -16.59 7.32 5.90
C ASN A 299 -17.18 8.30 4.89
N LEU A 300 -17.51 7.82 3.68
CA LEU A 300 -18.14 8.66 2.66
C LEU A 300 -19.45 9.27 3.18
N LEU A 301 -20.27 8.49 3.88
CA LEU A 301 -21.56 8.95 4.43
C LEU A 301 -21.40 9.87 5.64
N LEU A 302 -20.37 9.67 6.46
CA LEU A 302 -20.14 10.42 7.70
C LEU A 302 -19.34 11.72 7.50
N THR A 303 -18.68 11.90 6.37
CA THR A 303 -17.77 13.03 6.15
C THR A 303 -18.46 14.17 5.40
N ASN A 304 -18.24 15.40 5.84
CA ASN A 304 -18.61 16.61 5.11
C ASN A 304 -17.39 17.10 4.33
N TYR A 305 -17.57 17.38 3.05
CA TYR A 305 -16.49 17.79 2.16
C TYR A 305 -16.64 19.26 1.78
N GLU A 306 -15.57 20.02 1.88
CA GLU A 306 -15.52 21.36 1.32
C GLU A 306 -15.30 21.28 -0.19
N SER A 307 -16.08 22.07 -0.94
CA SER A 307 -15.94 22.22 -2.39
C SER A 307 -16.14 23.67 -2.81
N ASP A 308 -15.73 23.99 -4.03
CA ASP A 308 -15.84 25.34 -4.61
C ASP A 308 -17.30 25.85 -4.66
N SER A 309 -18.29 24.94 -4.62
CA SER A 309 -19.74 25.24 -4.64
C SER A 309 -20.41 25.17 -3.25
N GLY A 310 -19.63 24.94 -2.18
CA GLY A 310 -20.11 24.81 -0.81
C GLY A 310 -19.82 23.44 -0.19
N ILE A 311 -20.41 23.18 0.97
CA ILE A 311 -20.23 21.92 1.70
C ILE A 311 -21.07 20.83 1.02
N VAL A 312 -20.40 19.76 0.59
CA VAL A 312 -21.04 18.55 0.08
C VAL A 312 -21.21 17.58 1.24
N MET A 313 -22.44 17.13 1.45
CA MET A 313 -22.82 16.20 2.52
C MET A 313 -23.36 14.91 1.89
N PRO A 314 -22.52 13.90 1.59
CA PRO A 314 -22.96 12.66 0.96
C PRO A 314 -24.01 11.94 1.80
N GLY A 315 -23.91 12.00 3.14
CA GLY A 315 -24.92 11.43 4.03
C GLY A 315 -26.32 12.03 3.86
N LYS A 316 -26.42 13.34 3.61
CA LYS A 316 -27.69 13.98 3.26
C LYS A 316 -28.16 13.57 1.86
N LYS A 317 -27.25 13.50 0.89
CA LYS A 317 -27.57 13.16 -0.50
C LYS A 317 -28.11 11.74 -0.65
N ILE A 318 -27.58 10.76 0.10
CA ILE A 318 -28.15 9.40 0.09
C ILE A 318 -29.56 9.38 0.72
N ILE A 319 -29.82 10.17 1.76
CA ILE A 319 -31.17 10.31 2.35
C ILE A 319 -32.14 10.86 1.30
N ASP A 320 -31.77 11.94 0.61
CA ASP A 320 -32.61 12.54 -0.43
C ASP A 320 -32.90 11.54 -1.56
N LYS A 321 -31.89 10.76 -1.96
CA LYS A 321 -32.05 9.70 -2.96
C LYS A 321 -32.98 8.58 -2.49
N LEU A 322 -32.83 8.15 -1.23
CA LEU A 322 -33.71 7.14 -0.64
C LEU A 322 -35.14 7.64 -0.47
N ARG A 323 -35.35 8.94 -0.25
CA ARG A 323 -36.70 9.54 -0.16
C ARG A 323 -37.48 9.49 -1.48
N GLU A 324 -36.80 9.38 -2.62
CA GLU A 324 -37.47 9.08 -3.91
C GLU A 324 -38.17 7.72 -3.89
N ILE A 325 -37.66 6.77 -3.10
CA ILE A 325 -38.16 5.39 -2.97
C ILE A 325 -39.03 5.24 -1.71
N TYR A 326 -38.64 5.91 -0.63
CA TYR A 326 -39.20 5.85 0.72
C TYR A 326 -39.60 7.28 1.17
N PRO A 327 -40.75 7.83 0.72
CA PRO A 327 -41.08 9.24 0.92
C PRO A 327 -41.18 9.70 2.38
N ASP A 328 -41.44 8.77 3.31
CA ASP A 328 -41.54 8.99 4.74
C ASP A 328 -40.30 8.51 5.52
N LEU A 329 -39.12 8.44 4.88
CA LEU A 329 -37.87 7.99 5.52
C LEU A 329 -37.57 8.81 6.80
N PRO A 330 -37.54 8.19 7.99
CA PRO A 330 -37.56 8.89 9.27
C PRO A 330 -36.17 9.28 9.78
N VAL A 331 -35.26 9.66 8.88
CA VAL A 331 -33.88 10.04 9.21
C VAL A 331 -33.56 11.39 8.57
N GLU A 332 -32.86 12.22 9.32
CA GLU A 332 -32.24 13.47 8.86
C GLU A 332 -30.73 13.44 9.08
N TYR A 333 -30.03 14.30 8.35
CA TYR A 333 -28.59 14.48 8.46
C TYR A 333 -28.25 15.90 8.91
N TYR A 334 -27.43 16.00 9.95
CA TYR A 334 -26.99 17.25 10.55
C TYR A 334 -25.49 17.42 10.41
N GLU A 335 -25.08 18.65 10.11
CA GLU A 335 -23.67 19.05 10.01
C GLU A 335 -23.05 19.16 11.41
N ASN A 336 -21.85 18.57 11.60
CA ASN A 336 -21.06 18.64 12.83
C ASN A 336 -19.56 18.82 12.50
N GLY A 337 -19.22 19.99 11.96
CA GLY A 337 -17.88 20.27 11.45
C GLY A 337 -17.56 19.41 10.22
N GLN A 338 -16.38 18.78 10.22
CA GLN A 338 -15.95 17.89 9.13
C GLN A 338 -16.68 16.54 9.11
N THR A 339 -17.51 16.25 10.11
CA THR A 339 -18.35 15.05 10.18
C THR A 339 -19.82 15.43 10.19
N GLY A 340 -20.71 14.54 9.77
CA GLY A 340 -22.13 14.71 9.97
C GLY A 340 -22.75 13.56 10.73
N VAL A 341 -23.90 13.86 11.32
CA VAL A 341 -24.61 12.99 12.25
C VAL A 341 -25.98 12.67 11.66
N PHE A 342 -26.29 11.39 11.60
CA PHE A 342 -27.62 10.91 11.25
C PHE A 342 -28.46 10.83 12.52
N GLU A 343 -29.69 11.35 12.49
CA GLU A 343 -30.64 11.23 13.60
C GLU A 343 -32.02 10.80 13.10
N PHE A 344 -32.74 10.02 13.92
CA PHE A 344 -34.13 9.70 13.64
C PHE A 344 -35.03 10.90 13.95
N THR A 345 -35.97 11.19 13.05
CA THR A 345 -36.89 12.33 13.21
C THR A 345 -38.27 11.93 13.71
N ASP A 346 -38.70 10.69 13.49
CA ASP A 346 -40.01 10.21 13.91
C ASP A 346 -39.98 8.73 14.32
N GLU A 347 -40.14 8.50 15.63
CA GLU A 347 -40.06 7.16 16.21
C GLU A 347 -41.19 6.24 15.70
N LYS A 348 -42.38 6.78 15.39
CA LYS A 348 -43.50 5.98 14.88
C LYS A 348 -43.21 5.42 13.49
N THR A 349 -42.66 6.26 12.61
CA THR A 349 -42.32 5.88 11.25
C THR A 349 -41.06 5.01 11.24
N LYS A 350 -40.07 5.28 12.10
CA LYS A 350 -38.95 4.35 12.36
C LYS A 350 -39.48 2.96 12.72
N GLN A 351 -40.39 2.89 13.69
CA GLN A 351 -41.03 1.63 14.10
C GLN A 351 -41.84 0.97 12.99
N LYS A 352 -42.52 1.75 12.13
CA LYS A 352 -43.18 1.21 10.93
C LYS A 352 -42.17 0.52 9.99
N TYR A 353 -41.04 1.16 9.70
CA TYR A 353 -40.01 0.60 8.83
C TYR A 353 -39.31 -0.61 9.47
N ILE A 354 -39.03 -0.55 10.78
CA ILE A 354 -38.48 -1.69 11.53
C ILE A 354 -39.40 -2.91 11.41
N ASN A 355 -40.68 -2.74 11.67
CA ASN A 355 -41.66 -3.83 11.56
C ASN A 355 -41.84 -4.31 10.12
N GLN A 356 -41.84 -3.39 9.15
CA GLN A 356 -42.05 -3.71 7.73
C GLN A 356 -40.86 -4.48 7.13
N TYR A 357 -39.64 -4.15 7.52
CA TYR A 357 -38.41 -4.70 6.94
C TYR A 357 -37.64 -5.62 7.90
N ASN A 358 -38.24 -5.93 9.06
CA ASN A 358 -37.68 -6.79 10.10
C ASN A 358 -36.28 -6.34 10.55
N LEU A 359 -36.13 -5.04 10.82
CA LEU A 359 -34.87 -4.43 11.26
C LEU A 359 -34.74 -4.47 12.80
N ASN A 360 -33.52 -4.24 13.32
CA ASN A 360 -33.29 -4.15 14.77
C ASN A 360 -33.95 -2.87 15.35
N ASP A 361 -34.63 -2.98 16.49
CA ASP A 361 -35.23 -1.83 17.20
C ASP A 361 -34.19 -0.79 17.68
N GLU A 362 -32.98 -1.26 17.99
CA GLU A 362 -31.84 -0.44 18.42
C GLU A 362 -30.94 0.03 17.25
N ILE A 363 -31.37 -0.19 16.01
CA ILE A 363 -30.59 0.18 14.82
C ILE A 363 -30.20 1.67 14.86
N LYS A 364 -28.93 1.97 14.62
CA LYS A 364 -28.46 3.36 14.55
C LYS A 364 -28.97 4.03 13.27
N PRO A 365 -29.16 5.35 13.26
CA PRO A 365 -29.64 6.08 12.08
C PRO A 365 -28.82 5.82 10.80
N ILE A 366 -27.48 5.79 10.89
CA ILE A 366 -26.62 5.50 9.73
C ILE A 366 -26.77 4.06 9.24
N ASP A 367 -26.81 3.09 10.16
CA ASP A 367 -26.99 1.69 9.82
C ASP A 367 -28.38 1.47 9.21
N PHE A 368 -29.41 2.15 9.70
CA PHE A 368 -30.74 2.16 9.09
C PHE A 368 -30.69 2.68 7.65
N ILE A 369 -29.99 3.78 7.39
CA ILE A 369 -29.81 4.28 6.02
C ILE A 369 -29.09 3.25 5.14
N LYS A 370 -28.03 2.60 5.64
CA LYS A 370 -27.33 1.53 4.91
C LYS A 370 -28.23 0.33 4.62
N GLU A 371 -29.06 -0.09 5.56
CA GLU A 371 -30.05 -1.17 5.34
C GLU A 371 -31.06 -0.80 4.26
N MET A 372 -31.62 0.40 4.35
CA MET A 372 -32.59 0.90 3.36
C MET A 372 -31.94 1.06 1.99
N ALA A 373 -30.66 1.43 1.94
CA ALA A 373 -29.90 1.55 0.71
C ALA A 373 -29.50 0.18 0.13
N ALA A 374 -29.11 -0.79 0.95
CA ALA A 374 -28.77 -2.15 0.53
C ALA A 374 -29.97 -2.87 -0.12
N LYS A 375 -31.18 -2.61 0.40
CA LYS A 375 -32.44 -3.11 -0.20
C LYS A 375 -32.74 -2.52 -1.58
N ASN A 376 -32.00 -1.48 -2.00
CA ASN A 376 -32.08 -0.91 -3.33
C ASN A 376 -30.68 -0.60 -3.87
N TYR A 377 -29.97 -1.64 -4.32
CA TYR A 377 -28.62 -1.53 -4.87
C TYR A 377 -28.51 -0.46 -5.97
N ASN A 378 -29.55 -0.26 -6.79
CA ASN A 378 -29.55 0.78 -7.81
C ASN A 378 -29.46 2.20 -7.22
N ALA A 379 -30.09 2.45 -6.07
CA ALA A 379 -29.96 3.73 -5.36
C ALA A 379 -28.52 3.98 -4.88
N LEU A 380 -27.85 2.96 -4.35
CA LEU A 380 -26.43 3.03 -3.96
C LEU A 380 -25.52 3.22 -5.16
N TYR A 381 -25.76 2.47 -6.23
CA TYR A 381 -24.99 2.54 -7.46
C TYR A 381 -25.09 3.93 -8.09
N GLU A 382 -26.30 4.48 -8.22
CA GLU A 382 -26.53 5.83 -8.74
C GLU A 382 -25.96 6.92 -7.82
N PHE A 383 -26.02 6.73 -6.49
CA PHE A 383 -25.45 7.66 -5.52
C PHE A 383 -23.91 7.70 -5.62
N ILE A 384 -23.25 6.54 -5.57
CA ILE A 384 -21.79 6.46 -5.60
C ILE A 384 -21.24 6.96 -6.95
N THR A 385 -21.95 6.69 -8.04
CA THR A 385 -21.50 7.04 -9.39
C THR A 385 -21.96 8.43 -9.84
N ASN A 386 -22.63 9.18 -8.96
CA ASN A 386 -23.09 10.55 -9.22
C ASN A 386 -21.92 11.52 -9.38
N ASP A 387 -21.99 12.47 -10.32
CA ASP A 387 -20.90 13.43 -10.57
C ASP A 387 -20.54 14.34 -9.38
N GLU A 388 -21.49 14.61 -8.47
CA GLU A 388 -21.23 15.36 -7.24
C GLU A 388 -20.59 14.50 -6.14
N ILE A 389 -20.66 13.16 -6.23
CA ILE A 389 -20.25 12.24 -5.15
C ILE A 389 -19.02 11.41 -5.53
N LYS A 390 -18.88 11.01 -6.80
CA LYS A 390 -17.91 10.02 -7.27
C LYS A 390 -16.45 10.37 -6.92
N TYR A 391 -16.08 11.64 -6.94
CA TYR A 391 -14.72 12.09 -6.57
C TYR A 391 -14.46 11.97 -5.07
N PHE A 392 -15.47 12.22 -4.23
CA PHE A 392 -15.38 11.99 -2.79
C PHE A 392 -15.34 10.49 -2.47
N ALA A 393 -16.16 9.69 -3.17
CA ALA A 393 -16.11 8.23 -3.08
C ALA A 393 -14.72 7.68 -3.44
N GLN A 394 -14.11 8.20 -4.50
CA GLN A 394 -12.75 7.82 -4.90
C GLN A 394 -11.73 8.26 -3.86
N THR A 395 -11.84 9.48 -3.35
CA THR A 395 -10.96 10.01 -2.29
C THR A 395 -11.02 9.13 -1.04
N GLU A 396 -12.21 8.68 -0.63
CA GLU A 396 -12.33 7.75 0.50
C GLU A 396 -11.83 6.35 0.17
N LEU A 397 -12.10 5.84 -1.03
CA LEU A 397 -11.64 4.51 -1.45
C LEU A 397 -10.11 4.43 -1.51
N LEU A 398 -9.45 5.46 -2.06
CA LEU A 398 -7.98 5.55 -2.18
C LEU A 398 -7.24 5.46 -0.84
N LYS A 399 -7.90 5.78 0.28
CA LYS A 399 -7.34 5.60 1.63
C LYS A 399 -7.15 4.13 2.02
N TYR A 400 -7.88 3.22 1.36
CA TYR A 400 -7.85 1.79 1.62
C TYR A 400 -7.24 1.01 0.46
N LEU A 401 -7.62 1.37 -0.77
CA LEU A 401 -7.27 0.63 -1.98
C LEU A 401 -7.35 1.57 -3.19
N ASN A 402 -6.35 1.51 -4.06
CA ASN A 402 -6.43 2.13 -5.38
C ASN A 402 -6.81 1.09 -6.43
N PRO A 403 -8.03 1.13 -7.00
CA PRO A 403 -8.44 0.17 -8.01
C PRO A 403 -7.93 0.51 -9.42
N ASN A 404 -7.19 1.61 -9.61
CA ASN A 404 -6.69 2.07 -10.89
C ASN A 404 -7.80 2.28 -11.94
N ILE A 405 -8.92 2.89 -11.52
CA ILE A 405 -10.09 3.17 -12.36
C ILE A 405 -10.23 4.68 -12.57
N SER A 406 -10.40 5.11 -13.82
CA SER A 406 -10.83 6.47 -14.13
C SER A 406 -12.35 6.55 -13.98
N ILE A 407 -12.81 7.30 -12.98
CA ILE A 407 -14.23 7.47 -12.66
C ILE A 407 -14.95 8.43 -13.62
N ASP A 408 -14.21 9.18 -14.42
CA ASP A 408 -14.76 10.00 -15.51
C ASP A 408 -15.24 9.17 -16.67
N ASN A 409 -14.45 8.17 -17.06
CA ASN A 409 -14.72 7.33 -18.23
C ASN A 409 -15.28 5.95 -17.86
N TRP A 410 -15.31 5.63 -16.56
CA TRP A 410 -15.63 4.29 -16.05
C TRP A 410 -14.85 3.20 -16.76
N GLU A 411 -13.54 3.42 -16.86
CA GLU A 411 -12.59 2.57 -17.58
C GLU A 411 -11.35 2.38 -16.70
N TYR A 412 -10.77 1.18 -16.71
CA TYR A 412 -9.47 0.96 -16.07
C TYR A 412 -8.44 1.90 -16.69
N THR A 413 -7.64 2.54 -15.85
CA THR A 413 -6.63 3.52 -16.26
C THR A 413 -5.68 2.93 -17.30
N SER A 414 -5.25 1.68 -17.15
CA SER A 414 -4.42 0.96 -18.12
C SER A 414 -5.08 0.81 -19.51
N ILE A 415 -6.35 0.40 -19.56
CA ILE A 415 -7.12 0.29 -20.82
C ILE A 415 -7.30 1.68 -21.47
N ARG A 416 -7.68 2.68 -20.66
CA ARG A 416 -7.80 4.07 -21.11
C ARG A 416 -6.49 4.58 -21.68
N ASN A 417 -5.38 4.34 -21.00
CA ASN A 417 -4.05 4.77 -21.41
C ASN A 417 -3.64 4.10 -22.73
N LYS A 418 -3.91 2.79 -22.90
CA LYS A 418 -3.70 2.09 -24.16
C LYS A 418 -4.48 2.74 -25.31
N ARG A 419 -5.78 2.97 -25.11
CA ARG A 419 -6.65 3.58 -26.12
C ARG A 419 -6.16 4.97 -26.53
N ILE A 420 -5.89 5.83 -25.55
CA ILE A 420 -5.41 7.20 -25.78
C ILE A 420 -4.06 7.18 -26.51
N TRP A 421 -3.14 6.32 -26.07
CA TRP A 421 -1.82 6.23 -26.66
C TRP A 421 -1.87 5.77 -28.12
N ILE A 422 -2.66 4.75 -28.45
CA ILE A 422 -2.85 4.28 -29.83
C ILE A 422 -3.49 5.38 -30.68
N SER A 423 -4.51 6.06 -30.17
CA SER A 423 -5.20 7.15 -30.89
C SER A 423 -4.25 8.31 -31.24
N ASN A 424 -3.33 8.63 -30.32
CA ASN A 424 -2.38 9.72 -30.51
C ASN A 424 -1.20 9.37 -31.42
N ASN A 425 -0.76 8.10 -31.44
CA ASN A 425 0.48 7.70 -32.11
C ASN A 425 0.30 6.86 -33.39
N VAL A 426 -0.87 6.25 -33.59
CA VAL A 426 -1.11 5.27 -34.68
C VAL A 426 -2.25 5.69 -35.60
N ASP A 427 -3.49 5.74 -35.09
CA ASP A 427 -4.69 6.01 -35.89
C ASP A 427 -5.74 6.79 -35.08
N LYS A 428 -6.16 7.96 -35.58
CA LYS A 428 -7.11 8.85 -34.90
C LYS A 428 -8.58 8.41 -35.03
N ASP A 429 -8.93 7.59 -36.02
CA ASP A 429 -10.32 7.38 -36.46
C ASP A 429 -10.87 5.95 -36.24
N LYS A 430 -10.16 5.07 -35.52
CA LYS A 430 -10.57 3.67 -35.27
C LYS A 430 -10.73 3.28 -33.80
N ASN A 431 -11.55 2.26 -33.54
CA ASN A 431 -11.62 1.58 -32.24
C ASN A 431 -10.24 0.98 -31.89
N SER A 432 -9.64 1.46 -30.80
CA SER A 432 -8.31 1.07 -30.32
C SER A 432 -8.19 -0.38 -29.85
N SER A 433 -9.31 -1.09 -29.69
CA SER A 433 -9.40 -2.46 -29.19
C SER A 433 -8.86 -3.52 -30.17
N ASP A 434 -8.66 -3.15 -31.43
CA ASP A 434 -8.41 -4.13 -32.51
C ASP A 434 -6.93 -4.31 -32.87
N TYR A 435 -6.02 -3.54 -32.25
CA TYR A 435 -4.60 -3.60 -32.56
C TYR A 435 -3.82 -4.47 -31.58
N THR A 436 -3.08 -5.43 -32.12
CA THR A 436 -2.06 -6.17 -31.37
C THR A 436 -0.78 -5.33 -31.19
N ALA A 437 0.02 -5.64 -30.16
CA ALA A 437 1.28 -4.96 -29.92
C ALA A 437 2.25 -5.11 -31.11
N GLU A 438 2.26 -6.28 -31.75
CA GLU A 438 3.06 -6.56 -32.94
C GLU A 438 2.65 -5.69 -34.14
N GLU A 439 1.35 -5.57 -34.41
CA GLU A 439 0.85 -4.72 -35.50
C GLU A 439 1.26 -3.26 -35.29
N VAL A 440 1.09 -2.74 -34.07
CA VAL A 440 1.48 -1.36 -33.77
C VAL A 440 2.99 -1.16 -33.92
N PHE A 441 3.80 -2.07 -33.38
CA PHE A 441 5.25 -2.00 -33.49
C PHE A 441 5.71 -1.99 -34.96
N ASN A 442 5.11 -2.83 -35.80
CA ASN A 442 5.40 -2.90 -37.23
C ASN A 442 4.90 -1.66 -38.00
N ILE A 443 3.74 -1.10 -37.63
CA ILE A 443 3.25 0.16 -38.20
C ILE A 443 4.23 1.29 -37.88
N LEU A 444 4.67 1.40 -36.63
CA LEU A 444 5.64 2.41 -36.21
C LEU A 444 6.96 2.24 -36.99
N ARG A 445 7.51 1.03 -37.08
CA ARG A 445 8.72 0.73 -37.85
C ARG A 445 8.62 1.22 -39.29
N LYS A 446 7.50 0.89 -39.96
CA LYS A 446 7.26 1.27 -41.35
C LYS A 446 7.07 2.78 -41.50
N SER A 447 6.31 3.41 -40.62
CA SER A 447 6.00 4.85 -40.67
C SER A 447 7.25 5.72 -40.47
N LEU A 448 8.21 5.24 -39.67
CA LEU A 448 9.45 5.94 -39.37
C LEU A 448 10.57 5.68 -40.39
N GLY A 449 10.33 4.86 -41.41
CA GLY A 449 11.30 4.58 -42.47
C GLY A 449 12.58 3.88 -41.98
N MET A 450 12.45 3.07 -40.93
CA MET A 450 13.59 2.44 -40.25
C MET A 450 14.26 1.35 -41.10
N ASN A 451 15.59 1.23 -41.00
CA ASN A 451 16.33 0.15 -41.63
C ASN A 451 15.86 -1.21 -41.07
N PRO A 452 15.44 -2.18 -41.91
CA PRO A 452 15.10 -3.54 -41.48
C PRO A 452 16.21 -4.27 -40.72
N ASP A 453 17.48 -3.89 -40.90
CA ASP A 453 18.62 -4.50 -40.22
C ASP A 453 18.74 -4.12 -38.73
N ILE A 454 17.98 -3.10 -38.27
CA ILE A 454 17.98 -2.72 -36.85
C ILE A 454 17.13 -3.73 -36.08
N SER A 455 17.74 -4.33 -35.04
CA SER A 455 17.07 -5.32 -34.19
C SER A 455 15.79 -4.76 -33.54
N ASP A 456 14.84 -5.64 -33.23
CA ASP A 456 13.60 -5.24 -32.53
C ASP A 456 13.91 -4.60 -31.16
N HIS A 457 14.96 -5.07 -30.48
CA HIS A 457 15.45 -4.52 -29.22
C HIS A 457 15.92 -3.07 -29.38
N ASP A 458 16.85 -2.82 -30.31
CA ASP A 458 17.37 -1.48 -30.55
C ASP A 458 16.28 -0.52 -31.00
N PHE A 459 15.40 -0.98 -31.90
CA PHE A 459 14.29 -0.17 -32.37
C PHE A 459 13.31 0.18 -31.24
N ARG A 460 13.01 -0.76 -30.32
CA ARG A 460 12.21 -0.48 -29.13
C ARG A 460 12.88 0.58 -28.24
N ASN A 461 14.18 0.48 -27.99
CA ASN A 461 14.91 1.48 -27.19
C ASN A 461 14.91 2.86 -27.85
N MET A 462 14.92 2.94 -29.18
CA MET A 462 14.71 4.21 -29.90
C MET A 462 13.29 4.77 -29.69
N LEU A 463 12.27 3.90 -29.66
CA LEU A 463 10.90 4.31 -29.40
C LEU A 463 10.69 4.83 -27.97
N VAL A 464 11.43 4.31 -26.99
CA VAL A 464 11.47 4.87 -25.62
C VAL A 464 11.87 6.35 -25.65
N LEU A 465 12.94 6.70 -26.36
CA LEU A 465 13.38 8.08 -26.51
C LEU A 465 12.40 8.92 -27.33
N ARG A 466 11.78 8.33 -28.35
CA ARG A 466 10.77 8.98 -29.20
C ARG A 466 9.48 9.30 -28.43
N GLU A 467 9.08 8.44 -27.50
CA GLU A 467 7.93 8.68 -26.63
C GLU A 467 8.13 9.98 -25.84
N ARG A 468 9.32 10.16 -25.26
CA ARG A 468 9.70 11.39 -24.55
C ARG A 468 9.77 12.60 -25.50
N TYR A 469 10.29 12.42 -26.72
CA TYR A 469 10.37 13.49 -27.74
C TYR A 469 8.98 14.01 -28.16
N ASN A 470 7.99 13.13 -28.27
CA ASN A 470 6.65 13.50 -28.75
C ASN A 470 5.81 14.29 -27.71
N LYS A 471 6.17 14.25 -26.41
CA LYS A 471 5.40 14.88 -25.33
C LYS A 471 5.41 16.43 -25.34
N THR A 472 6.36 17.08 -26.02
CA THR A 472 6.60 18.55 -25.93
C THR A 472 5.88 19.42 -26.96
N SER A 473 4.91 18.89 -27.70
CA SER A 473 4.30 19.57 -28.87
C SER A 473 3.78 21.02 -28.62
N TYR A 474 3.55 21.43 -27.37
CA TYR A 474 3.15 22.81 -27.00
C TYR A 474 4.20 23.65 -26.26
N LEU A 475 5.33 23.08 -25.80
CA LEU A 475 6.39 23.73 -25.00
C LEU A 475 7.80 23.25 -25.41
N SER A 476 8.12 23.26 -26.70
CA SER A 476 9.37 22.72 -27.26
C SER A 476 10.68 23.27 -26.66
N TYR A 477 10.64 24.43 -26.00
CA TYR A 477 11.77 25.07 -25.32
C TYR A 477 12.01 24.57 -23.88
N HIS A 478 11.11 23.76 -23.32
CA HIS A 478 11.36 23.06 -22.07
C HIS A 478 12.13 21.76 -22.35
N PRO A 479 13.26 21.52 -21.67
CA PRO A 479 13.96 20.25 -21.79
C PRO A 479 13.11 19.10 -21.23
N VAL A 480 13.25 17.92 -21.84
CA VAL A 480 12.65 16.67 -21.37
C VAL A 480 13.73 15.81 -20.73
N ASP A 481 13.52 15.41 -19.48
CA ASP A 481 14.41 14.45 -18.82
C ASP A 481 14.26 13.07 -19.48
N ILE A 482 15.40 12.44 -19.77
CA ILE A 482 15.53 11.16 -20.46
C ILE A 482 16.02 10.07 -19.53
N ALA A 483 17.05 10.35 -18.75
CA ALA A 483 17.63 9.42 -17.80
C ALA A 483 18.23 10.21 -16.63
N TYR A 484 18.05 9.69 -15.43
CA TYR A 484 18.63 10.23 -14.20
C TYR A 484 19.79 9.35 -13.74
N GLY A 485 20.75 9.93 -13.00
CA GLY A 485 21.81 9.19 -12.34
C GLY A 485 22.78 8.50 -13.30
N ILE A 486 22.98 9.04 -14.52
CA ILE A 486 23.84 8.40 -15.51
C ILE A 486 25.31 8.39 -15.08
N SER A 487 26.04 7.33 -15.46
CA SER A 487 27.45 7.17 -15.11
C SER A 487 28.33 8.24 -15.78
N GLU A 488 29.46 8.56 -15.14
CA GLU A 488 30.48 9.46 -15.72
C GLU A 488 30.98 8.97 -17.09
N LYS A 489 31.03 7.65 -17.29
CA LYS A 489 31.35 7.04 -18.58
C LYS A 489 30.33 7.41 -19.66
N SER A 490 29.04 7.33 -19.35
CA SER A 490 27.97 7.77 -20.26
C SER A 490 28.01 9.28 -20.50
N VAL A 491 28.28 10.10 -19.48
CA VAL A 491 28.48 11.54 -19.64
C VAL A 491 29.61 11.83 -20.64
N ALA A 492 30.75 11.15 -20.50
CA ALA A 492 31.88 11.29 -21.42
C ALA A 492 31.53 10.85 -22.84
N MET A 493 30.87 9.69 -23.02
CA MET A 493 30.44 9.19 -24.34
C MET A 493 29.45 10.14 -25.03
N ILE A 494 28.51 10.72 -24.27
CA ILE A 494 27.56 11.73 -24.80
C ILE A 494 28.32 13.00 -25.20
N ALA A 495 29.26 13.47 -24.37
CA ALA A 495 30.05 14.67 -24.64
C ALA A 495 30.93 14.53 -25.90
N GLU A 496 31.60 13.39 -26.08
CA GLU A 496 32.41 13.08 -27.27
C GLU A 496 31.59 13.08 -28.56
N ARG A 497 30.33 12.61 -28.49
CA ARG A 497 29.40 12.56 -29.63
C ARG A 497 28.44 13.74 -29.69
N SER A 498 28.73 14.85 -29.01
CA SER A 498 27.89 16.07 -28.98
C SER A 498 27.53 16.62 -30.37
N HIS A 499 28.36 16.37 -31.39
CA HIS A 499 28.09 16.76 -32.77
C HIS A 499 26.99 15.92 -33.46
N GLU A 500 26.86 14.64 -33.07
CA GLU A 500 25.80 13.71 -33.50
C GLU A 500 24.54 13.85 -32.63
N LEU A 501 24.73 14.13 -31.35
CA LEU A 501 23.68 14.24 -30.32
C LEU A 501 23.23 15.69 -30.11
N LYS A 502 22.97 16.40 -31.21
CA LYS A 502 22.44 17.78 -31.12
C LYS A 502 21.13 17.78 -30.33
N GLY A 503 20.96 18.76 -29.45
CA GLY A 503 19.81 18.88 -28.56
C GLY A 503 19.81 17.92 -27.37
N ILE A 504 20.83 17.07 -27.20
CA ILE A 504 21.00 16.25 -26.01
C ILE A 504 22.06 16.89 -25.12
N ASN A 505 21.67 17.23 -23.89
CA ASN A 505 22.54 17.82 -22.90
C ASN A 505 22.59 16.95 -21.65
N VAL A 506 23.65 17.10 -20.87
CA VAL A 506 23.72 16.56 -19.51
C VAL A 506 23.74 17.74 -18.55
N GLU A 507 22.75 17.79 -17.66
CA GLU A 507 22.64 18.81 -16.60
C GLU A 507 22.81 18.16 -15.23
N VAL A 508 23.18 18.96 -14.24
CA VAL A 508 23.27 18.51 -12.84
C VAL A 508 22.03 18.96 -12.10
N GLU A 509 21.20 18.01 -11.67
CA GLU A 509 19.97 18.28 -10.93
C GLU A 509 20.02 17.69 -9.51
N PRO A 510 19.34 18.32 -8.53
CA PRO A 510 19.16 17.72 -7.22
C PRO A 510 18.20 16.53 -7.33
N LEU A 511 18.66 15.35 -6.94
CA LEU A 511 17.86 14.14 -6.85
C LEU A 511 17.62 13.77 -5.39
N ARG A 512 16.37 13.44 -5.04
CA ARG A 512 16.04 12.95 -3.70
C ARG A 512 16.84 11.69 -3.39
N SER A 513 17.40 11.58 -2.19
CA SER A 513 18.16 10.41 -1.75
C SER A 513 17.83 10.07 -0.32
N TYR A 514 17.69 8.79 -0.05
CA TYR A 514 17.42 8.23 1.27
C TYR A 514 18.64 7.41 1.69
N PRO A 515 19.56 7.97 2.51
CA PRO A 515 20.81 7.30 2.87
C PRO A 515 20.60 5.93 3.52
N GLU A 516 19.50 5.78 4.24
CA GLU A 516 19.16 4.57 5.00
C GLU A 516 18.29 3.56 4.23
N LYS A 517 18.11 3.77 2.91
CA LYS A 517 17.39 2.89 1.97
C LYS A 517 15.99 2.47 2.46
N GLU A 518 15.91 1.34 3.18
CA GLU A 518 14.68 0.69 3.64
C GLU A 518 14.21 1.16 5.03
N SER A 519 15.08 1.84 5.78
CA SER A 519 14.79 2.22 7.16
C SER A 519 13.78 3.36 7.24
N ALA A 520 12.80 3.22 8.13
CA ALA A 520 11.68 4.15 8.31
C ALA A 520 10.83 4.39 7.04
N ALA A 521 10.87 3.47 6.06
CA ALA A 521 10.22 3.67 4.76
C ALA A 521 8.73 4.01 4.86
N HIS A 522 7.97 3.35 5.75
CA HIS A 522 6.54 3.61 5.93
C HIS A 522 6.22 4.89 6.70
N ILE A 523 7.20 5.49 7.40
CA ILE A 523 7.07 6.79 8.06
C ILE A 523 7.40 7.90 7.06
N LEU A 524 8.56 7.77 6.39
CA LEU A 524 9.03 8.72 5.38
C LEU A 524 8.05 8.82 4.23
N GLY A 525 7.60 7.67 3.73
CA GLY A 525 6.79 7.55 2.54
C GLY A 525 7.59 7.81 1.27
N TYR A 526 7.00 7.46 0.14
CA TYR A 526 7.67 7.48 -1.15
C TYR A 526 7.17 8.60 -2.06
N LEU A 527 7.98 8.88 -3.08
CA LEU A 527 7.72 9.89 -4.10
C LEU A 527 7.06 9.30 -5.37
N GLY A 528 6.33 10.10 -6.14
CA GLY A 528 5.77 9.65 -7.41
C GLY A 528 5.28 10.77 -8.32
N LYS A 529 5.04 10.43 -9.59
CA LYS A 529 4.52 11.36 -10.59
C LYS A 529 3.08 11.75 -10.30
N ILE A 530 2.69 12.98 -10.61
CA ILE A 530 1.29 13.44 -10.58
C ILE A 530 0.51 12.64 -11.64
N SER A 531 -0.44 11.82 -11.21
CA SER A 531 -1.14 10.89 -12.10
C SER A 531 -2.64 10.78 -11.84
N GLN A 532 -3.09 11.05 -10.63
CA GLN A 532 -4.51 10.98 -10.28
C GLN A 532 -5.24 12.30 -10.59
N GLU A 533 -6.53 12.24 -10.89
CA GLU A 533 -7.32 13.42 -11.29
C GLU A 533 -7.39 14.48 -10.17
N ASN A 534 -7.52 14.04 -8.91
CA ASN A 534 -7.43 14.90 -7.73
C ASN A 534 -6.05 15.56 -7.60
N GLU A 535 -4.96 14.81 -7.81
CA GLU A 535 -3.60 15.35 -7.76
C GLU A 535 -3.35 16.36 -8.89
N ILE A 536 -3.88 16.12 -10.09
CA ILE A 536 -3.78 17.08 -11.21
C ILE A 536 -4.50 18.38 -10.84
N LYS A 537 -5.69 18.30 -10.23
CA LYS A 537 -6.40 19.49 -9.76
C LYS A 537 -5.57 20.23 -8.71
N GLU A 538 -5.18 19.54 -7.64
CA GLU A 538 -4.48 20.13 -6.51
C GLU A 538 -3.10 20.67 -6.88
N TYR A 539 -2.24 19.84 -7.48
CA TYR A 539 -0.85 20.20 -7.70
C TYR A 539 -0.67 21.06 -8.96
N ILE A 540 -1.26 20.67 -10.10
CA ILE A 540 -1.02 21.35 -11.37
C ILE A 540 -1.91 22.59 -11.50
N ASN A 541 -3.22 22.44 -11.31
CA ASN A 541 -4.15 23.56 -11.55
C ASN A 541 -4.09 24.61 -10.44
N ASP A 542 -4.05 24.19 -9.18
CA ASP A 542 -4.18 25.10 -8.03
C ASP A 542 -2.81 25.56 -7.48
N ASN A 543 -1.79 24.69 -7.48
CA ASN A 543 -0.50 24.94 -6.85
C ASN A 543 0.68 25.17 -7.80
N GLY A 544 0.45 25.16 -9.12
CA GLY A 544 1.44 25.54 -10.14
C GLY A 544 2.57 24.54 -10.37
N TYR A 545 2.36 23.27 -10.05
CA TYR A 545 3.30 22.19 -10.40
C TYR A 545 3.30 21.93 -11.91
N SER A 546 4.42 21.39 -12.39
CA SER A 546 4.54 20.84 -13.74
C SER A 546 4.01 19.39 -13.76
N PRO A 547 3.41 18.91 -14.86
CA PRO A 547 3.03 17.50 -15.00
C PRO A 547 4.16 16.49 -14.76
N ASP A 548 5.41 16.87 -15.02
CA ASP A 548 6.59 16.03 -14.80
C ASP A 548 7.16 16.13 -13.37
N ASP A 549 6.57 16.94 -12.50
CA ASP A 549 7.03 17.05 -11.11
C ASP A 549 6.73 15.76 -10.32
N ILE A 550 7.65 15.46 -9.41
CA ILE A 550 7.54 14.34 -8.48
C ILE A 550 7.16 14.90 -7.12
N ILE A 551 6.07 14.36 -6.56
CA ILE A 551 5.49 14.75 -5.27
C ILE A 551 5.56 13.60 -4.26
N GLY A 552 5.46 13.89 -2.98
CA GLY A 552 5.19 12.88 -1.96
C GLY A 552 3.85 12.18 -2.20
N LYS A 553 3.84 10.84 -2.11
CA LYS A 553 2.64 10.00 -2.31
C LYS A 553 2.11 9.37 -1.04
N THR A 554 2.98 9.14 -0.07
CA THR A 554 2.64 8.57 1.23
C THR A 554 3.50 9.19 2.33
N GLY A 555 3.21 8.87 3.59
CA GLY A 555 4.04 9.21 4.74
C GLY A 555 4.19 10.71 4.96
N VAL A 556 5.30 11.12 5.57
CA VAL A 556 5.61 12.55 5.80
C VAL A 556 6.00 13.29 4.52
N GLU A 557 6.50 12.60 3.49
CA GLU A 557 6.77 13.22 2.18
C GLU A 557 5.49 13.76 1.55
N GLU A 558 4.38 13.01 1.64
CA GLU A 558 3.06 13.46 1.17
C GLU A 558 2.45 14.51 2.09
N LYS A 559 2.35 14.20 3.39
CA LYS A 559 1.69 15.08 4.35
C LYS A 559 2.27 16.50 4.41
N PHE A 560 3.59 16.62 4.18
CA PHE A 560 4.32 17.88 4.28
C PHE A 560 4.95 18.32 2.95
N GLU A 561 4.42 17.84 1.82
CA GLU A 561 4.86 18.18 0.46
C GLU A 561 5.01 19.69 0.25
N HIS A 562 4.05 20.50 0.75
CA HIS A 562 4.06 21.96 0.60
C HIS A 562 5.23 22.63 1.34
N TYR A 563 5.71 22.05 2.43
CA TYR A 563 6.92 22.51 3.11
C TYR A 563 8.19 22.00 2.41
N LEU A 564 8.19 20.75 1.95
CA LEU A 564 9.36 20.07 1.41
C LEU A 564 9.75 20.51 0.00
N ARG A 565 8.81 20.91 -0.87
CA ARG A 565 9.06 21.09 -2.31
C ARG A 565 10.07 22.19 -2.68
N GLY A 566 10.20 23.23 -1.86
CA GLY A 566 10.97 24.44 -2.18
C GLY A 566 10.35 25.31 -3.28
N GLU A 567 11.03 26.40 -3.64
CA GLU A 567 10.61 27.30 -4.70
C GLU A 567 11.55 27.17 -5.90
N LYS A 568 10.98 26.83 -7.06
CA LYS A 568 11.73 26.68 -8.31
C LYS A 568 12.46 27.97 -8.69
N GLY A 569 13.70 27.80 -9.14
CA GLY A 569 14.45 28.85 -9.79
C GLY A 569 13.94 29.05 -11.21
N LYS A 570 14.50 30.03 -11.92
CA LYS A 570 14.17 30.24 -13.33
C LYS A 570 15.35 30.77 -14.13
N LYS A 571 15.53 30.22 -15.32
CA LYS A 571 16.48 30.68 -16.33
C LYS A 571 15.71 31.38 -17.43
N THR A 572 15.86 32.69 -17.50
CA THR A 572 15.25 33.50 -18.53
C THR A 572 16.08 33.40 -19.81
N VAL A 573 15.45 32.95 -20.89
CA VAL A 573 16.04 32.78 -22.22
C VAL A 573 15.30 33.63 -23.24
N GLU A 574 16.05 34.14 -24.21
CA GLU A 574 15.54 34.80 -25.40
C GLU A 574 15.32 33.72 -26.47
N VAL A 575 14.08 33.55 -26.93
CA VAL A 575 13.71 32.57 -27.97
C VAL A 575 13.27 33.26 -29.25
N ASN A 576 13.51 32.62 -30.39
CA ASN A 576 12.95 33.07 -31.67
C ASN A 576 11.46 32.70 -31.80
N ASN A 577 10.85 33.04 -32.93
CA ASN A 577 9.45 32.74 -33.24
C ASN A 577 9.07 31.26 -33.26
N VAL A 578 10.05 30.38 -33.41
CA VAL A 578 9.90 28.92 -33.49
C VAL A 578 10.11 28.29 -32.10
N GLY A 579 10.51 29.10 -31.10
CA GLY A 579 10.77 28.66 -29.73
C GLY A 579 12.23 28.27 -29.48
N GLU A 580 13.12 28.42 -30.46
CA GLU A 580 14.53 28.04 -30.29
C GLU A 580 15.27 29.01 -29.37
N THR A 581 16.04 28.47 -28.43
CA THR A 581 16.83 29.27 -27.50
C THR A 581 18.01 29.96 -28.20
N ILE A 582 18.01 31.30 -28.21
CA ILE A 582 19.09 32.12 -28.78
C ILE A 582 20.14 32.43 -27.71
N LYS A 583 19.69 32.91 -26.54
CA LYS A 583 20.60 33.43 -25.49
C LYS A 583 19.96 33.40 -24.11
N SER A 584 20.74 33.08 -23.07
CA SER A 584 20.31 33.28 -21.68
C SER A 584 20.46 34.77 -21.29
N VAL A 585 19.38 35.34 -20.73
CA VAL A 585 19.26 36.76 -20.37
C VAL A 585 19.54 36.97 -18.89
N SER A 586 18.91 36.16 -18.04
CA SER A 586 19.03 36.23 -16.57
C SER A 586 18.74 34.86 -15.96
N SER A 587 19.19 34.65 -14.73
CA SER A 587 18.87 33.45 -13.96
C SER A 587 18.56 33.85 -12.51
N GLN A 588 17.52 33.25 -11.95
CA GLN A 588 17.17 33.28 -10.55
C GLN A 588 17.44 31.90 -9.98
N THR A 589 18.18 31.84 -8.88
CA THR A 589 18.50 30.60 -8.18
C THR A 589 17.26 30.03 -7.48
N PRO A 590 17.07 28.70 -7.46
CA PRO A 590 16.02 28.06 -6.68
C PRO A 590 16.22 28.29 -5.18
N VAL A 591 15.13 28.22 -4.41
CA VAL A 591 15.13 28.26 -2.94
C VAL A 591 14.80 26.85 -2.43
N PRO A 592 15.64 26.24 -1.57
CA PRO A 592 15.34 24.93 -1.01
C PRO A 592 14.05 24.91 -0.17
N GLY A 593 13.44 23.73 -0.07
CA GLY A 593 12.32 23.49 0.84
C GLY A 593 12.70 23.56 2.31
N ASN A 594 11.69 23.57 3.18
CA ASN A 594 11.85 23.54 4.63
C ASN A 594 12.22 22.14 5.12
N ASP A 595 13.08 22.09 6.13
CA ASP A 595 13.54 20.86 6.77
C ASP A 595 12.54 20.35 7.80
N LEU A 596 12.32 19.03 7.80
CA LEU A 596 11.50 18.32 8.79
C LEU A 596 12.39 17.67 9.83
N TYR A 597 11.99 17.75 11.08
CA TYR A 597 12.61 17.04 12.20
C TYR A 597 11.59 16.05 12.76
N LEU A 598 11.90 14.76 12.68
CA LEU A 598 11.06 13.69 13.17
C LEU A 598 11.33 13.39 14.64
N THR A 599 10.40 12.69 15.28
CA THR A 599 10.54 12.16 16.64
C THR A 599 11.30 10.82 16.68
N ILE A 600 11.44 10.19 15.51
CA ILE A 600 12.15 8.93 15.29
C ILE A 600 13.61 9.04 15.73
N ASP A 601 14.12 7.99 16.37
CA ASP A 601 15.54 7.80 16.60
C ASP A 601 16.09 6.79 15.58
N THR A 602 16.97 7.21 14.68
CA THR A 602 17.44 6.35 13.58
C THR A 602 18.12 5.07 14.08
N ASN A 603 18.88 5.14 15.17
CA ASN A 603 19.57 3.96 15.70
C ASN A 603 18.56 2.96 16.29
N LEU A 604 17.57 3.47 17.02
CA LEU A 604 16.50 2.63 17.56
C LEU A 604 15.62 2.04 16.46
N GLN A 605 15.30 2.81 15.42
CA GLN A 605 14.53 2.37 14.26
C GLN A 605 15.21 1.18 13.57
N LYS A 606 16.51 1.32 13.23
CA LYS A 606 17.30 0.24 12.63
C LYS A 606 17.35 -0.98 13.52
N LYS A 607 17.61 -0.79 14.82
CA LYS A 607 17.63 -1.89 15.79
C LYS A 607 16.29 -2.63 15.84
N ALA A 608 15.17 -1.90 15.78
CA ALA A 608 13.83 -2.47 15.73
C ALA A 608 13.61 -3.29 14.45
N GLU A 609 13.96 -2.75 13.29
CA GLU A 609 13.85 -3.43 11.98
C GLU A 609 14.72 -4.69 11.91
N GLU A 610 15.99 -4.59 12.33
CA GLU A 610 16.94 -5.71 12.38
C GLU A 610 16.47 -6.80 13.34
N SER A 611 16.02 -6.42 14.55
CA SER A 611 15.55 -7.37 15.55
C SER A 611 14.26 -8.06 15.10
N LEU A 612 13.36 -7.32 14.44
CA LEU A 612 12.13 -7.88 13.88
C LEU A 612 12.43 -8.88 12.76
N LYS A 613 13.28 -8.51 11.80
CA LYS A 613 13.74 -9.39 10.71
C LYS A 613 14.41 -10.64 11.27
N LYS A 614 15.39 -10.48 12.16
CA LYS A 614 16.09 -11.59 12.81
C LYS A 614 15.11 -12.51 13.56
N GLY A 615 14.13 -11.93 14.26
CA GLY A 615 13.09 -12.66 14.96
C GLY A 615 12.27 -13.55 14.02
N LEU A 616 11.79 -12.98 12.92
CA LEU A 616 11.01 -13.67 11.89
C LEU A 616 11.83 -14.76 11.16
N GLU A 617 13.08 -14.50 10.82
CA GLU A 617 13.95 -15.50 10.18
C GLU A 617 14.26 -16.70 11.09
N GLN A 618 14.51 -16.44 12.38
CA GLN A 618 14.84 -17.49 13.34
C GLN A 618 13.61 -18.30 13.75
N ILE A 619 12.44 -17.68 13.91
CA ILE A 619 11.22 -18.42 14.27
C ILE A 619 10.76 -19.35 13.14
N GLN A 620 10.96 -18.97 11.87
CA GLN A 620 10.65 -19.83 10.72
C GLN A 620 11.40 -21.16 10.77
N LYS A 621 12.63 -21.17 11.32
CA LYS A 621 13.51 -22.34 11.37
C LYS A 621 13.56 -23.02 12.74
N GLY A 622 12.79 -22.54 13.73
CA GLY A 622 12.94 -22.98 15.12
C GLY A 622 14.35 -22.74 15.69
N GLY A 623 14.99 -21.64 15.26
CA GLY A 623 16.38 -21.31 15.51
C GLY A 623 16.66 -20.66 16.87
N VAL A 624 17.78 -19.94 16.95
CA VAL A 624 18.22 -19.25 18.16
C VAL A 624 18.36 -17.76 17.88
N PHE A 625 17.61 -16.95 18.61
CA PHE A 625 17.81 -15.51 18.65
C PHE A 625 19.01 -15.19 19.55
N GLU A 626 20.17 -14.95 18.94
CA GLU A 626 21.38 -14.57 19.67
C GLU A 626 21.33 -13.11 20.12
N SER A 627 21.82 -12.83 21.33
CA SER A 627 21.74 -11.49 21.93
C SER A 627 22.75 -11.33 23.06
N GLU A 628 23.27 -10.12 23.22
CA GLU A 628 24.16 -9.74 24.33
C GLU A 628 23.47 -9.77 25.72
N TRP A 629 22.13 -9.79 25.74
CA TRP A 629 21.33 -9.92 26.96
C TRP A 629 20.83 -11.36 27.19
N GLY A 630 21.31 -12.31 26.39
CA GLY A 630 21.06 -13.74 26.54
C GLY A 630 20.28 -14.32 25.36
N ASN A 631 20.74 -15.48 24.89
CA ASN A 631 20.16 -16.17 23.75
C ASN A 631 18.76 -16.72 24.07
N PHE A 632 17.89 -16.69 23.06
CA PHE A 632 16.54 -17.24 23.16
C PHE A 632 16.29 -18.27 22.05
N LYS A 633 16.02 -19.51 22.43
CA LYS A 633 15.72 -20.60 21.49
C LYS A 633 14.22 -20.68 21.22
N PHE A 634 13.84 -20.56 19.95
CA PHE A 634 12.48 -20.88 19.50
C PHE A 634 12.30 -22.41 19.59
N ARG A 635 11.23 -22.87 20.26
CA ARG A 635 11.04 -24.31 20.49
C ARG A 635 10.37 -25.01 19.32
N ASP A 636 9.55 -24.25 18.60
CA ASP A 636 8.73 -24.70 17.48
C ASP A 636 9.11 -23.84 16.25
N SER A 637 8.93 -24.40 15.06
CA SER A 637 9.17 -23.72 13.78
C SER A 637 7.84 -23.24 13.17
N TYR A 638 7.80 -22.00 12.72
CA TYR A 638 6.63 -21.40 12.06
C TYR A 638 7.02 -20.83 10.70
N GLU A 639 7.07 -21.69 9.68
CA GLU A 639 7.55 -21.37 8.33
C GLU A 639 6.81 -20.19 7.69
N ASN A 640 5.54 -19.98 8.07
CA ASN A 640 4.70 -18.92 7.53
C ASN A 640 4.81 -17.57 8.27
N ALA A 641 5.69 -17.46 9.27
CA ALA A 641 5.95 -16.23 10.01
C ALA A 641 6.84 -15.26 9.21
N THR A 642 6.30 -14.72 8.12
CA THR A 642 7.03 -13.91 7.12
C THR A 642 6.80 -12.41 7.25
N SER A 643 5.86 -11.98 8.10
CA SER A 643 5.48 -10.58 8.27
C SER A 643 5.17 -10.23 9.73
N GLY A 644 5.38 -8.96 10.08
CA GLY A 644 5.18 -8.47 11.44
C GLY A 644 5.44 -6.98 11.57
N SER A 645 5.23 -6.44 12.76
CA SER A 645 5.43 -5.03 13.05
C SER A 645 5.79 -4.79 14.52
N LEU A 646 6.52 -3.69 14.74
CA LEU A 646 6.92 -3.22 16.06
C LEU A 646 6.72 -1.70 16.14
N VAL A 647 6.16 -1.23 17.25
CA VAL A 647 6.05 0.20 17.56
C VAL A 647 6.66 0.47 18.91
N ALA A 648 7.50 1.50 19.00
CA ALA A 648 8.06 2.03 20.23
C ALA A 648 7.66 3.49 20.42
N LEU A 649 7.08 3.81 21.58
CA LEU A 649 6.65 5.16 21.95
C LEU A 649 7.39 5.65 23.19
N ASP A 650 7.63 6.95 23.25
CA ASP A 650 7.97 7.64 24.49
C ASP A 650 6.71 7.72 25.36
N VAL A 651 6.79 7.13 26.55
CA VAL A 651 5.66 6.99 27.48
C VAL A 651 5.16 8.34 28.00
N LYS A 652 6.05 9.33 28.09
CA LYS A 652 5.79 10.63 28.69
C LYS A 652 5.27 11.64 27.67
N THR A 653 5.60 11.47 26.39
CA THR A 653 5.29 12.46 25.34
C THR A 653 4.36 11.95 24.25
N GLY A 654 4.24 10.63 24.04
CA GLY A 654 3.54 10.06 22.88
C GLY A 654 4.36 10.15 21.59
N GLU A 655 5.61 10.62 21.65
CA GLU A 655 6.51 10.67 20.50
C GLU A 655 6.79 9.24 19.99
N VAL A 656 6.62 9.01 18.69
CA VAL A 656 7.01 7.75 18.05
C VAL A 656 8.53 7.70 17.97
N LEU A 657 9.13 6.71 18.61
CA LEU A 657 10.57 6.52 18.65
C LEU A 657 11.05 5.61 17.52
N ALA A 658 10.28 4.55 17.27
CA ALA A 658 10.47 3.64 16.16
C ALA A 658 9.12 3.02 15.74
N MET A 659 8.97 2.79 14.44
CA MET A 659 7.82 2.10 13.84
C MET A 659 8.33 1.22 12.71
N ALA A 660 8.59 -0.05 13.02
CA ALA A 660 9.15 -1.03 12.10
C ALA A 660 8.03 -1.90 11.52
N ASN A 661 8.07 -2.10 10.21
CA ASN A 661 7.23 -3.07 9.52
C ASN A 661 8.15 -4.02 8.75
N TYR A 662 7.78 -5.30 8.70
CA TYR A 662 8.48 -6.28 7.89
C TYR A 662 7.50 -7.06 7.01
N PRO A 663 7.78 -7.20 5.70
CA PRO A 663 8.93 -6.64 4.97
C PRO A 663 8.85 -5.11 4.77
N SER A 664 10.01 -4.48 4.52
CA SER A 664 10.14 -3.07 4.13
C SER A 664 10.54 -2.93 2.64
N TYR A 665 10.79 -1.71 2.18
CA TYR A 665 11.14 -1.39 0.79
C TYR A 665 12.10 -0.21 0.69
N ASP A 666 12.94 -0.18 -0.36
CA ASP A 666 13.92 0.89 -0.59
C ASP A 666 13.24 2.13 -1.19
N LEU A 667 13.31 3.26 -0.49
CA LEU A 667 12.73 4.53 -0.91
C LEU A 667 13.42 5.12 -2.16
N ASN A 668 14.69 4.78 -2.41
CA ASN A 668 15.42 5.33 -3.55
C ASN A 668 14.83 4.88 -4.89
N LEU A 669 14.09 3.76 -4.91
CA LEU A 669 13.36 3.27 -6.09
C LEU A 669 12.31 4.27 -6.59
N PHE A 670 11.86 5.19 -5.73
CA PHE A 670 10.81 6.15 -6.03
C PHE A 670 11.32 7.56 -6.33
N SER A 671 12.62 7.82 -6.12
CA SER A 671 13.18 9.18 -6.14
C SER A 671 13.11 9.86 -7.52
N THR A 672 13.09 9.07 -8.59
CA THR A 672 12.98 9.53 -10.00
C THR A 672 11.61 9.21 -10.62
N GLY A 673 10.65 8.78 -9.80
CA GLY A 673 9.49 8.02 -10.24
C GLY A 673 9.87 6.54 -10.40
N ILE A 674 9.04 5.67 -9.83
CA ILE A 674 9.30 4.23 -9.86
C ILE A 674 9.10 3.66 -11.26
N SER A 675 10.01 2.79 -11.66
CA SER A 675 9.88 2.05 -12.91
C SER A 675 8.84 0.94 -12.77
N THR A 676 8.23 0.50 -13.86
CA THR A 676 7.24 -0.61 -13.85
C THR A 676 7.83 -1.87 -13.22
N GLU A 677 9.12 -2.09 -13.46
CA GLU A 677 9.92 -3.20 -12.99
C GLU A 677 10.08 -3.20 -11.47
N ASP A 678 10.54 -2.06 -10.94
CA ASP A 678 10.75 -1.89 -9.50
C ASP A 678 9.39 -1.90 -8.77
N TRP A 679 8.34 -1.32 -9.37
CA TRP A 679 6.98 -1.39 -8.84
C TRP A 679 6.48 -2.82 -8.69
N ASN A 680 6.61 -3.64 -9.74
CA ASN A 680 6.21 -5.05 -9.73
C ASN A 680 7.03 -5.89 -8.74
N SER A 681 8.28 -5.50 -8.45
CA SER A 681 9.11 -6.19 -7.46
C SER A 681 8.57 -6.02 -6.02
N LEU A 682 7.87 -4.92 -5.76
CA LEU A 682 7.28 -4.57 -4.46
C LEU A 682 5.83 -5.04 -4.30
N GLN A 683 5.20 -5.51 -5.39
CA GLN A 683 3.87 -6.10 -5.32
C GLN A 683 3.92 -7.52 -4.74
N ASN A 684 2.87 -7.86 -4.00
CA ASN A 684 2.60 -9.22 -3.54
C ASN A 684 1.18 -9.60 -3.94
N ASP A 685 1.08 -10.54 -4.88
CA ASP A 685 -0.18 -11.05 -5.45
C ASP A 685 -0.79 -12.18 -4.61
N SER A 686 -0.39 -12.30 -3.35
CA SER A 686 -0.95 -13.31 -2.46
C SER A 686 -2.43 -13.07 -2.14
N ARG A 687 -3.19 -14.17 -2.17
CA ARG A 687 -4.57 -14.27 -1.66
C ARG A 687 -4.65 -14.15 -0.15
N ASN A 688 -3.52 -14.28 0.56
CA ASN A 688 -3.48 -14.17 2.00
C ASN A 688 -3.52 -12.66 2.37
N PRO A 689 -4.56 -12.19 3.09
CA PRO A 689 -4.63 -10.79 3.51
C PRO A 689 -3.50 -10.39 4.47
N LEU A 690 -2.80 -11.37 5.05
CA LEU A 690 -1.66 -11.22 5.96
C LEU A 690 -0.31 -11.51 5.29
N ALA A 691 -0.31 -11.67 3.97
CA ALA A 691 0.89 -11.88 3.19
C ALA A 691 1.90 -10.74 3.37
N PRO A 692 3.20 -11.01 3.23
CA PRO A 692 4.25 -10.01 3.38
C PRO A 692 4.16 -8.98 2.24
N LYS A 693 3.52 -7.84 2.49
CA LYS A 693 3.33 -6.74 1.52
C LYS A 693 4.29 -5.58 1.86
N PRO A 694 5.40 -5.38 1.11
CA PRO A 694 6.41 -4.37 1.42
C PRO A 694 5.86 -2.96 1.60
N LEU A 695 4.95 -2.52 0.71
CA LEU A 695 4.38 -1.17 0.77
C LEU A 695 3.33 -1.00 1.88
N TYR A 696 2.89 -2.07 2.53
CA TYR A 696 1.77 -2.03 3.48
C TYR A 696 2.24 -1.66 4.89
N ASN A 697 1.71 -0.58 5.44
CA ASN A 697 2.03 -0.12 6.80
C ASN A 697 1.24 -0.93 7.84
N ILE A 698 1.79 -2.07 8.26
CA ILE A 698 1.17 -2.97 9.24
C ILE A 698 0.86 -2.25 10.55
N ALA A 699 1.79 -1.44 11.05
CA ALA A 699 1.69 -0.73 12.33
C ALA A 699 0.42 0.12 12.45
N MET A 700 0.03 0.78 11.36
CA MET A 700 -1.10 1.72 11.31
C MET A 700 -2.39 1.12 10.75
N LEU A 701 -2.30 0.10 9.88
CA LEU A 701 -3.44 -0.39 9.10
C LEU A 701 -3.97 -1.74 9.57
N THR A 702 -3.12 -2.60 10.12
CA THR A 702 -3.54 -3.96 10.46
C THR A 702 -4.20 -3.98 11.81
N SER A 703 -5.53 -4.05 11.81
CA SER A 703 -6.34 -4.24 13.02
C SER A 703 -6.70 -5.70 13.18
N ILE A 704 -6.21 -6.36 14.24
CA ILE A 704 -6.47 -7.77 14.52
C ILE A 704 -6.64 -8.04 16.02
N GLN A 705 -7.04 -9.25 16.37
CA GLN A 705 -7.21 -9.68 17.76
C GLN A 705 -5.89 -9.54 18.54
N PRO A 706 -5.87 -8.86 19.70
CA PRO A 706 -4.67 -8.66 20.53
C PRO A 706 -4.33 -9.86 21.43
N GLY A 707 -5.26 -10.82 21.55
CA GLY A 707 -5.17 -11.93 22.49
C GLY A 707 -5.00 -11.47 23.94
N SER A 708 -4.23 -12.22 24.72
CA SER A 708 -4.10 -12.00 26.17
C SER A 708 -3.45 -10.67 26.59
N THR A 709 -2.89 -9.88 25.67
CA THR A 709 -2.45 -8.50 25.97
C THR A 709 -3.61 -7.58 26.41
N PHE A 710 -4.83 -7.94 25.99
CA PHE A 710 -6.09 -7.25 26.32
C PHE A 710 -6.55 -7.43 27.77
N LYS A 711 -6.03 -8.44 28.49
CA LYS A 711 -6.51 -8.78 29.84
C LYS A 711 -6.37 -7.64 30.86
N MET A 712 -5.55 -6.62 30.60
CA MET A 712 -5.44 -5.50 31.55
C MET A 712 -6.70 -4.64 31.51
N ILE A 713 -7.41 -4.60 30.38
CA ILE A 713 -8.71 -3.93 30.25
C ILE A 713 -9.74 -4.66 31.10
N THR A 714 -9.83 -5.99 30.96
CA THR A 714 -10.75 -6.80 31.77
C THR A 714 -10.43 -6.72 33.26
N ALA A 715 -9.13 -6.71 33.63
CA ALA A 715 -8.70 -6.51 35.00
C ALA A 715 -9.08 -5.13 35.53
N LEU A 716 -8.84 -4.07 34.75
CA LEU A 716 -9.20 -2.70 35.11
C LEU A 716 -10.72 -2.54 35.29
N ALA A 717 -11.52 -3.10 34.38
CA ALA A 717 -12.97 -3.11 34.51
C ALA A 717 -13.44 -3.83 35.79
N ALA A 718 -12.77 -4.93 36.17
CA ALA A 718 -13.06 -5.63 37.42
C ALA A 718 -12.68 -4.79 38.67
N LEU A 719 -11.55 -4.09 38.62
CA LEU A 719 -11.09 -3.18 39.68
C LEU A 719 -12.02 -1.98 39.85
N GLU A 720 -12.47 -1.36 38.76
CA GLU A 720 -13.47 -0.28 38.78
C GLU A 720 -14.82 -0.74 39.35
N LYS A 721 -15.14 -2.04 39.22
CA LYS A 721 -16.30 -2.68 39.87
C LYS A 721 -16.05 -3.09 41.34
N GLY A 722 -14.86 -2.83 41.88
CA GLY A 722 -14.51 -3.04 43.28
C GLY A 722 -14.01 -4.44 43.62
N VAL A 723 -13.43 -5.18 42.66
CA VAL A 723 -12.78 -6.46 42.98
C VAL A 723 -11.55 -6.22 43.87
N ASP A 724 -11.41 -7.01 44.93
CA ASP A 724 -10.14 -7.09 45.66
C ASP A 724 -9.14 -7.90 44.81
N PRO A 725 -7.98 -7.35 44.40
CA PRO A 725 -7.01 -8.05 43.56
C PRO A 725 -6.44 -9.32 44.22
N LEU A 726 -6.58 -9.49 45.54
CA LEU A 726 -6.21 -10.70 46.28
C LEU A 726 -7.32 -11.77 46.30
N THR A 727 -8.49 -11.50 45.71
CA THR A 727 -9.56 -12.49 45.58
C THR A 727 -9.06 -13.69 44.78
N GLU A 728 -9.04 -14.88 45.38
CA GLU A 728 -8.59 -16.10 44.72
C GLU A 728 -9.73 -16.79 43.98
N ILE A 729 -9.48 -17.20 42.73
CA ILE A 729 -10.37 -18.02 41.91
C ILE A 729 -9.67 -19.33 41.58
N PHE A 730 -10.38 -20.46 41.77
CA PHE A 730 -9.85 -21.75 41.36
C PHE A 730 -9.98 -21.96 39.83
N CYS A 731 -8.86 -22.18 39.15
CA CYS A 731 -8.78 -22.57 37.74
C CYS A 731 -8.68 -24.10 37.62
N PRO A 732 -9.79 -24.83 37.34
CA PRO A 732 -9.78 -26.28 37.06
C PRO A 732 -9.15 -26.63 35.70
N GLY A 733 -8.82 -25.64 34.88
CA GLY A 733 -8.28 -25.83 33.53
C GLY A 733 -9.33 -25.68 32.45
N THR A 734 -10.53 -26.23 32.61
CA THR A 734 -11.65 -26.03 31.69
C THR A 734 -12.95 -25.79 32.46
N ILE A 735 -13.82 -24.95 31.91
CA ILE A 735 -15.16 -24.68 32.45
C ILE A 735 -16.21 -24.92 31.36
N LYS A 736 -17.37 -25.47 31.73
CA LYS A 736 -18.49 -25.68 30.81
C LYS A 736 -19.50 -24.53 30.95
N VAL A 737 -19.82 -23.88 29.83
CA VAL A 737 -20.81 -22.79 29.76
C VAL A 737 -21.80 -23.12 28.65
N GLY A 738 -23.06 -23.38 29.04
CA GLY A 738 -24.02 -24.02 28.14
C GLY A 738 -23.50 -25.38 27.70
N GLU A 739 -23.44 -25.64 26.39
CA GLU A 739 -22.87 -26.88 25.82
C GLU A 739 -21.40 -26.77 25.38
N ARG A 740 -20.76 -25.62 25.58
CA ARG A 740 -19.37 -25.37 25.14
C ARG A 740 -18.39 -25.44 26.30
N ASN A 741 -17.21 -25.99 26.03
CA ASN A 741 -16.08 -25.96 26.96
C ASN A 741 -15.18 -24.76 26.65
N PHE A 742 -14.81 -24.02 27.68
CA PHE A 742 -13.86 -22.92 27.61
C PHE A 742 -12.64 -23.31 28.42
N SER A 743 -11.51 -23.47 27.73
CA SER A 743 -10.28 -23.98 28.32
C SER A 743 -9.26 -22.87 28.54
N CYS A 744 -8.51 -23.01 29.63
CA CYS A 744 -7.25 -22.33 29.83
C CYS A 744 -6.18 -22.96 28.94
N TRP A 745 -5.20 -22.16 28.52
CA TRP A 745 -4.12 -22.62 27.63
C TRP A 745 -3.30 -23.77 28.25
N THR A 746 -3.10 -23.80 29.57
CA THR A 746 -2.41 -24.91 30.26
C THR A 746 -3.15 -26.23 30.16
N TYR A 747 -4.48 -26.21 30.13
CA TYR A 747 -5.27 -27.41 29.98
C TYR A 747 -5.13 -27.96 28.57
N THR A 748 -5.12 -27.09 27.57
CA THR A 748 -4.90 -27.47 26.17
C THR A 748 -3.52 -28.09 25.96
N LEU A 749 -2.47 -27.55 26.60
CA LEU A 749 -1.09 -28.04 26.42
C LEU A 749 -0.72 -29.22 27.34
N TYR A 750 -1.21 -29.23 28.58
CA TYR A 750 -0.72 -30.14 29.62
C TYR A 750 -1.81 -30.93 30.34
N GLY A 751 -3.09 -30.64 30.08
CA GLY A 751 -4.22 -31.35 30.69
C GLY A 751 -4.55 -30.95 32.13
N TYR A 752 -3.96 -29.88 32.68
CA TYR A 752 -4.27 -29.38 34.03
C TYR A 752 -4.48 -27.86 34.07
N GLY A 753 -5.16 -27.38 35.11
CA GLY A 753 -5.41 -25.95 35.37
C GLY A 753 -4.39 -25.30 36.30
N HIS A 754 -4.37 -23.96 36.34
CA HIS A 754 -3.47 -23.19 37.20
C HIS A 754 -3.73 -23.35 38.71
N GLY A 755 -4.84 -23.97 39.14
CA GLY A 755 -5.22 -24.01 40.55
C GLY A 755 -5.73 -22.65 41.04
N TRP A 756 -5.49 -22.31 42.31
CA TRP A 756 -5.90 -21.03 42.88
C TRP A 756 -5.09 -19.89 42.27
N GLN A 757 -5.79 -18.83 41.84
CA GLN A 757 -5.19 -17.67 41.20
C GLN A 757 -5.85 -16.39 41.75
N ASN A 758 -5.05 -15.47 42.27
CA ASN A 758 -5.48 -14.07 42.44
C ASN A 758 -5.27 -13.26 41.14
N MET A 759 -5.62 -11.96 41.12
CA MET A 759 -5.50 -11.14 39.91
C MET A 759 -4.05 -11.04 39.40
N TYR A 760 -3.08 -10.85 40.30
CA TYR A 760 -1.66 -10.74 39.94
C TYR A 760 -1.16 -12.02 39.27
N GLU A 761 -1.48 -13.18 39.85
CA GLU A 761 -1.15 -14.50 39.31
C GLU A 761 -1.89 -14.77 37.99
N ALA A 762 -3.15 -14.36 37.88
CA ALA A 762 -3.93 -14.52 36.66
C ALA A 762 -3.36 -13.69 35.49
N ILE A 763 -2.83 -12.49 35.77
CA ILE A 763 -2.10 -11.68 34.79
C ILE A 763 -0.77 -12.37 34.43
N GLN A 764 0.03 -12.75 35.43
CA GLN A 764 1.32 -13.42 35.28
C GLN A 764 1.21 -14.69 34.43
N ASN A 765 0.36 -15.63 34.84
CA ASN A 765 0.16 -16.93 34.20
C ASN A 765 -0.78 -16.85 32.99
N SER A 766 -1.30 -15.66 32.68
CA SER A 766 -2.28 -15.45 31.62
C SER A 766 -3.49 -16.40 31.75
N CYS A 767 -4.03 -16.57 32.95
CA CYS A 767 -5.10 -17.53 33.24
C CYS A 767 -6.44 -17.11 32.61
N ASN A 768 -6.91 -17.82 31.57
CA ASN A 768 -8.20 -17.51 30.93
C ASN A 768 -9.39 -17.70 31.89
N VAL A 769 -9.38 -18.77 32.68
CA VAL A 769 -10.50 -19.13 33.54
C VAL A 769 -10.77 -18.06 34.60
N TYR A 770 -9.74 -17.41 35.15
CA TYR A 770 -9.93 -16.30 36.09
C TYR A 770 -10.81 -15.19 35.47
N PHE A 771 -10.48 -14.76 34.25
CA PHE A 771 -11.24 -13.73 33.53
C PHE A 771 -12.62 -14.23 33.10
N PHE A 772 -12.77 -15.51 32.75
CA PHE A 772 -14.08 -16.08 32.47
C PHE A 772 -15.00 -16.08 33.69
N VAL A 773 -14.48 -16.49 34.85
CA VAL A 773 -15.23 -16.47 36.11
C VAL A 773 -15.57 -15.05 36.52
N THR A 774 -14.67 -14.10 36.29
CA THR A 774 -14.92 -12.66 36.52
C THR A 774 -16.11 -12.16 35.68
N MET A 775 -16.25 -12.62 34.44
CA MET A 775 -17.40 -12.29 33.57
C MET A 775 -18.68 -12.99 34.00
N LEU A 776 -18.59 -14.25 34.44
CA LEU A 776 -19.77 -15.05 34.82
C LEU A 776 -20.28 -14.68 36.23
N GLY A 777 -19.43 -14.13 37.10
CA GLY A 777 -19.72 -13.88 38.52
C GLY A 777 -19.76 -15.16 39.38
N VAL A 778 -19.61 -16.33 38.77
CA VAL A 778 -19.59 -17.63 39.43
C VAL A 778 -18.72 -18.59 38.61
N ASN A 779 -18.01 -19.47 39.29
CA ASN A 779 -17.25 -20.54 38.67
C ASN A 779 -18.16 -21.74 38.39
N PRO A 780 -18.45 -22.08 37.12
CA PRO A 780 -19.38 -23.18 36.81
C PRO A 780 -18.86 -24.56 37.23
N ALA A 781 -17.55 -24.71 37.40
CA ALA A 781 -16.94 -26.00 37.74
C ALA A 781 -16.90 -26.26 39.26
N THR A 782 -16.82 -25.22 40.08
CA THR A 782 -16.68 -25.33 41.54
C THR A 782 -17.82 -24.70 42.33
N GLU A 783 -18.76 -24.03 41.65
CA GLU A 783 -19.83 -23.21 42.22
C GLU A 783 -19.33 -22.03 43.10
N GLN A 784 -18.02 -21.75 43.07
CA GLN A 784 -17.41 -20.62 43.77
C GLN A 784 -17.99 -19.30 43.22
N ARG A 785 -18.62 -18.50 44.08
CA ARG A 785 -19.09 -17.15 43.71
C ARG A 785 -17.91 -16.19 43.65
N HIS A 786 -17.94 -15.31 42.66
CA HIS A 786 -17.01 -14.20 42.55
C HIS A 786 -17.58 -12.97 43.29
N THR A 787 -16.70 -12.07 43.74
CA THR A 787 -17.08 -10.84 44.45
C THR A 787 -17.68 -9.79 43.52
N VAL A 788 -17.30 -9.83 42.24
CA VAL A 788 -17.83 -8.97 41.17
C VAL A 788 -18.32 -9.79 39.98
N LYS A 789 -19.16 -9.18 39.15
CA LYS A 789 -19.49 -9.67 37.81
C LYS A 789 -19.23 -8.56 36.81
N VAL A 790 -18.28 -8.77 35.91
CA VAL A 790 -17.98 -7.84 34.82
C VAL A 790 -18.89 -8.18 33.64
N ASP A 791 -19.55 -7.17 33.09
CA ASP A 791 -20.38 -7.28 31.90
C ASP A 791 -19.58 -6.75 30.70
N VAL A 792 -19.97 -7.16 29.49
CA VAL A 792 -19.22 -6.80 28.28
C VAL A 792 -19.19 -5.29 28.02
N ASN A 793 -20.21 -4.56 28.46
CA ASN A 793 -20.24 -3.10 28.35
C ASN A 793 -19.15 -2.44 29.21
N ASP A 794 -18.82 -2.97 30.39
CA ASP A 794 -17.73 -2.44 31.21
C ASP A 794 -16.38 -2.57 30.49
N ILE A 795 -16.18 -3.70 29.80
CA ILE A 795 -14.98 -3.94 28.99
C ILE A 795 -14.92 -2.96 27.82
N ILE A 796 -16.03 -2.77 27.11
CA ILE A 796 -16.12 -1.85 25.98
C ILE A 796 -15.82 -0.43 26.45
N GLU A 797 -16.48 0.06 27.50
CA GLU A 797 -16.25 1.39 28.07
C GLU A 797 -14.79 1.59 28.51
N THR A 798 -14.20 0.59 29.18
CA THR A 798 -12.80 0.63 29.59
C THR A 798 -11.85 0.65 28.37
N SER A 799 -12.18 -0.08 27.31
CA SER A 799 -11.41 -0.08 26.05
C SER A 799 -11.43 1.31 25.39
N LYS A 800 -12.60 1.96 25.35
CA LYS A 800 -12.75 3.32 24.82
C LYS A 800 -11.95 4.35 25.62
N LYS A 801 -12.01 4.28 26.97
CA LYS A 801 -11.21 5.14 27.85
C LYS A 801 -9.72 5.06 27.51
N LEU A 802 -9.22 3.87 27.17
CA LEU A 802 -7.83 3.61 26.81
C LEU A 802 -7.49 3.89 25.33
N GLY A 803 -8.43 4.44 24.54
CA GLY A 803 -8.17 4.88 23.16
C GLY A 803 -8.22 3.78 22.10
N LEU A 804 -8.81 2.62 22.40
CA LEU A 804 -8.89 1.50 21.47
C LEU A 804 -10.06 1.57 20.47
N ASP A 805 -10.90 2.60 20.56
CA ASP A 805 -12.05 2.86 19.66
C ASP A 805 -11.81 4.03 18.69
N SER A 806 -10.64 4.66 18.76
CA SER A 806 -10.32 5.90 18.07
C SER A 806 -8.90 5.87 17.50
N LYS A 807 -8.62 6.82 16.60
CA LYS A 807 -7.28 7.00 16.02
C LYS A 807 -6.32 7.50 17.10
N THR A 808 -5.06 7.13 16.99
CA THR A 808 -4.02 7.58 17.93
C THR A 808 -3.56 9.01 17.67
N GLY A 809 -3.93 9.60 16.53
CA GLY A 809 -3.66 11.00 16.21
C GLY A 809 -2.36 11.25 15.44
N ILE A 810 -1.72 10.20 14.93
CA ILE A 810 -0.54 10.30 14.07
C ILE A 810 -0.80 11.17 12.83
N GLU A 811 0.17 11.97 12.41
CA GLU A 811 0.00 12.99 11.35
C GLU A 811 -0.04 12.45 9.92
N ILE A 812 0.25 11.17 9.70
CA ILE A 812 0.30 10.55 8.37
C ILE A 812 -1.15 10.35 7.83
N ASP A 813 -1.44 10.99 6.70
CA ASP A 813 -2.76 10.93 6.05
C ASP A 813 -2.87 9.81 5.02
N ILE A 814 -1.76 9.48 4.33
CA ILE A 814 -1.71 8.39 3.34
C ILE A 814 -0.60 7.40 3.69
N PRO A 815 -0.93 6.14 4.05
CA PRO A 815 -2.29 5.65 4.31
C PRO A 815 -2.81 6.16 5.66
N ARG A 816 -4.11 6.44 5.74
CA ARG A 816 -4.72 6.96 6.96
C ARG A 816 -4.79 5.85 8.01
N GLU A 817 -4.44 6.17 9.26
CA GLU A 817 -4.53 5.21 10.36
C GLU A 817 -5.92 4.55 10.41
N SER A 818 -5.91 3.22 10.51
CA SER A 818 -7.12 2.42 10.73
C SER A 818 -7.53 2.53 12.20
N THR A 819 -8.80 2.78 12.45
CA THR A 819 -9.36 2.61 13.79
C THR A 819 -9.69 1.13 13.96
N GLY A 820 -9.07 0.50 14.96
CA GLY A 820 -9.67 -0.70 15.53
C GLY A 820 -11.12 -0.48 15.95
N GLY A 821 -11.83 -1.58 16.18
CA GLY A 821 -13.23 -1.55 16.59
C GLY A 821 -13.40 -2.19 17.95
N VAL A 822 -14.16 -1.55 18.84
CA VAL A 822 -14.66 -2.25 20.03
C VAL A 822 -15.75 -3.25 19.62
N PRO A 823 -15.79 -4.44 20.24
CA PRO A 823 -16.83 -5.44 19.99
C PRO A 823 -18.25 -4.87 20.05
N SER A 824 -19.08 -5.17 19.05
CA SER A 824 -20.51 -4.83 19.05
C SER A 824 -21.36 -5.96 18.44
N ILE A 825 -22.61 -6.08 18.90
CA ILE A 825 -23.59 -7.03 18.38
C ILE A 825 -23.86 -6.75 16.91
N ASP A 826 -24.07 -5.47 16.55
CA ASP A 826 -24.34 -5.06 15.18
C ASP A 826 -23.13 -5.28 14.26
N GLY A 827 -21.90 -5.06 14.73
CA GLY A 827 -20.69 -5.38 13.99
C GLY A 827 -20.59 -6.88 13.69
N LYS A 828 -20.86 -7.73 14.70
CA LYS A 828 -20.87 -9.19 14.53
C LYS A 828 -21.92 -9.64 13.51
N LYS A 829 -23.16 -9.15 13.63
CA LYS A 829 -24.23 -9.44 12.67
C LYS A 829 -23.86 -8.97 11.26
N SER A 830 -23.33 -7.76 11.13
CA SER A 830 -22.94 -7.18 9.84
C SER A 830 -21.84 -7.99 9.14
N SER A 831 -20.80 -8.42 9.87
CA SER A 831 -19.78 -9.32 9.29
C SER A 831 -20.36 -10.65 8.85
N ILE A 832 -21.24 -11.26 9.65
CA ILE A 832 -21.89 -12.53 9.29
C ILE A 832 -22.82 -12.38 8.09
N ARG A 833 -23.53 -11.25 7.95
CA ARG A 833 -24.35 -10.96 6.76
C ARG A 833 -23.51 -10.88 5.50
N VAL A 834 -22.36 -10.18 5.57
CA VAL A 834 -21.41 -10.11 4.45
C VAL A 834 -20.90 -11.52 4.09
N TYR A 835 -20.45 -12.32 5.06
CA TYR A 835 -19.97 -13.67 4.77
C TYR A 835 -21.05 -14.62 4.25
N LEU A 836 -22.26 -14.54 4.79
CA LEU A 836 -23.39 -15.34 4.34
C LEU A 836 -23.77 -14.96 2.90
N ARG A 837 -23.80 -13.66 2.60
CA ARG A 837 -24.03 -13.13 1.25
C ARG A 837 -22.99 -13.64 0.28
N ILE A 838 -21.70 -13.48 0.58
CA ILE A 838 -20.58 -13.98 -0.25
C ILE A 838 -20.74 -15.48 -0.50
N PHE A 839 -20.97 -16.27 0.55
CA PHE A 839 -21.18 -17.71 0.41
C PHE A 839 -22.35 -18.04 -0.52
N LEU A 840 -23.49 -17.37 -0.37
CA LEU A 840 -24.64 -17.61 -1.21
C LEU A 840 -24.36 -17.15 -2.65
N GLU A 841 -23.80 -15.98 -2.88
CA GLU A 841 -23.46 -15.48 -4.22
C GLU A 841 -22.57 -16.45 -4.99
N SER A 842 -21.57 -17.02 -4.31
CA SER A 842 -20.59 -17.97 -4.87
C SER A 842 -21.14 -19.39 -5.03
N ASN A 843 -22.15 -19.81 -4.26
CA ASN A 843 -22.57 -21.22 -4.20
C ASN A 843 -24.06 -21.48 -4.49
N LEU A 844 -24.91 -20.47 -4.65
CA LEU A 844 -26.37 -20.64 -4.74
C LEU A 844 -26.78 -21.61 -5.85
N GLU A 845 -26.15 -21.48 -7.02
CA GLU A 845 -26.44 -22.30 -8.21
C GLU A 845 -26.22 -23.79 -7.94
N HIS A 846 -25.17 -24.12 -7.18
CA HIS A 846 -24.90 -25.49 -6.76
C HIS A 846 -26.06 -26.05 -5.93
N TYR A 847 -26.78 -25.23 -5.17
CA TYR A 847 -27.84 -25.69 -4.28
C TYR A 847 -29.26 -25.62 -4.85
N LEU A 848 -29.44 -25.26 -6.12
CA LEU A 848 -30.76 -25.24 -6.76
C LEU A 848 -31.36 -26.66 -6.84
N LYS A 849 -32.70 -26.72 -6.76
CA LYS A 849 -33.45 -27.93 -7.15
C LYS A 849 -33.42 -28.10 -8.67
N ASP A 850 -33.40 -29.34 -9.14
CA ASP A 850 -33.19 -29.72 -10.54
C ASP A 850 -34.13 -29.05 -11.56
N ASP A 851 -35.32 -28.60 -11.13
CA ASP A 851 -36.35 -27.99 -11.98
C ASP A 851 -36.36 -26.44 -11.92
N THR A 852 -35.42 -25.81 -11.21
CA THR A 852 -35.43 -24.36 -10.94
C THR A 852 -34.50 -23.63 -11.91
N LYS A 853 -35.05 -22.68 -12.69
CA LYS A 853 -34.24 -21.74 -13.48
C LYS A 853 -33.99 -20.48 -12.67
N LEU A 854 -32.71 -20.12 -12.53
CA LEU A 854 -32.28 -18.93 -11.81
C LEU A 854 -31.98 -17.81 -12.81
N ASP A 855 -32.64 -16.67 -12.66
CA ASP A 855 -32.19 -15.41 -13.26
C ASP A 855 -31.53 -14.52 -12.18
N GLU A 856 -30.77 -13.51 -12.60
CA GLU A 856 -30.04 -12.60 -11.71
C GLU A 856 -30.94 -11.87 -10.70
N GLY A 857 -32.19 -11.54 -11.08
CA GLY A 857 -33.15 -10.90 -10.19
C GLY A 857 -33.64 -11.85 -9.09
N MET A 858 -34.02 -13.07 -9.48
CA MET A 858 -34.41 -14.13 -8.55
C MET A 858 -33.27 -14.56 -7.62
N LYS A 859 -32.02 -14.58 -8.14
CA LYS A 859 -30.83 -14.87 -7.34
C LYS A 859 -30.70 -13.88 -6.18
N ASN A 860 -30.79 -12.58 -6.48
CA ASN A 860 -30.70 -11.55 -5.46
C ASN A 860 -31.85 -11.63 -4.44
N GLU A 861 -33.10 -11.86 -4.87
CA GLU A 861 -34.23 -12.01 -3.94
C GLU A 861 -34.04 -13.18 -2.96
N ILE A 862 -33.55 -14.33 -3.44
CA ILE A 862 -33.25 -15.49 -2.60
C ILE A 862 -32.14 -15.18 -1.59
N ILE A 863 -31.08 -14.49 -2.04
CA ILE A 863 -29.95 -14.14 -1.20
C ILE A 863 -30.38 -13.14 -0.11
N GLU A 864 -31.09 -12.07 -0.48
CA GLU A 864 -31.61 -11.09 0.48
C GLU A 864 -32.51 -11.72 1.54
N GLU A 865 -33.41 -12.62 1.13
CA GLU A 865 -34.29 -13.32 2.06
C GLU A 865 -33.48 -14.15 3.06
N ILE A 866 -32.51 -14.95 2.59
CA ILE A 866 -31.68 -15.78 3.48
C ILE A 866 -30.79 -14.93 4.39
N VAL A 867 -30.21 -13.84 3.87
CA VAL A 867 -29.37 -12.92 4.65
C VAL A 867 -30.19 -12.24 5.75
N SER A 868 -31.45 -11.85 5.47
CA SER A 868 -32.34 -11.22 6.46
C SER A 868 -32.62 -12.11 7.68
N TRP A 869 -32.46 -13.43 7.57
CA TRP A 869 -32.65 -14.36 8.68
C TRP A 869 -31.65 -14.15 9.83
N VAL A 870 -30.52 -13.51 9.55
CA VAL A 870 -29.51 -13.09 10.54
C VAL A 870 -30.06 -12.04 11.52
N ASP A 871 -31.02 -11.23 11.08
CA ASP A 871 -31.52 -10.10 11.84
C ASP A 871 -32.69 -10.44 12.77
N ARG A 872 -33.22 -11.68 12.70
CA ARG A 872 -34.27 -12.15 13.61
C ARG A 872 -33.82 -12.10 15.07
N GLU A 873 -34.71 -11.64 15.95
CA GLU A 873 -34.48 -11.64 17.40
C GLU A 873 -34.28 -13.05 17.95
N GLU A 874 -35.13 -13.99 17.52
CA GLU A 874 -34.99 -15.41 17.85
C GLU A 874 -34.29 -16.17 16.73
N THR A 875 -33.25 -16.94 17.10
CA THR A 875 -32.51 -17.74 16.12
C THR A 875 -33.40 -18.82 15.50
N MET A 876 -33.48 -18.87 14.17
CA MET A 876 -34.28 -19.86 13.45
C MET A 876 -33.90 -21.28 13.81
N THR A 877 -34.85 -22.15 14.12
CA THR A 877 -34.60 -23.59 14.29
C THR A 877 -34.13 -24.22 12.96
N ARG A 878 -33.40 -25.34 13.03
CA ARG A 878 -32.97 -26.08 11.82
C ARG A 878 -34.16 -26.40 10.91
N THR A 879 -35.33 -26.71 11.48
CA THR A 879 -36.57 -26.98 10.75
C THR A 879 -37.12 -25.75 10.03
N GLU A 880 -37.04 -24.56 10.63
CA GLU A 880 -37.43 -23.31 9.97
C GLU A 880 -36.49 -22.97 8.81
N VAL A 881 -35.17 -23.10 9.02
CA VAL A 881 -34.17 -22.89 7.95
C VAL A 881 -34.42 -23.86 6.80
N TYR A 882 -34.66 -25.14 7.10
CA TYR A 882 -34.97 -26.16 6.10
C TYR A 882 -36.21 -25.83 5.26
N LYS A 883 -37.27 -25.33 5.90
CA LYS A 883 -38.52 -24.92 5.22
C LYS A 883 -38.30 -23.67 4.38
N GLY A 884 -37.60 -22.67 4.92
CA GLY A 884 -37.27 -21.43 4.20
C GLY A 884 -36.48 -21.69 2.93
N LEU A 885 -35.39 -22.46 3.03
CA LEU A 885 -34.57 -22.82 1.87
C LEU A 885 -35.38 -23.58 0.80
N ASN A 886 -36.26 -24.48 1.21
CA ASN A 886 -37.14 -25.20 0.29
C ASN A 886 -38.12 -24.31 -0.46
N LEU A 887 -38.67 -23.29 0.21
CA LEU A 887 -39.60 -22.32 -0.37
C LEU A 887 -38.92 -21.42 -1.40
N LEU A 888 -37.62 -21.16 -1.22
CA LEU A 888 -36.78 -20.38 -2.11
C LEU A 888 -36.22 -21.19 -3.31
N GLY A 889 -36.72 -22.41 -3.53
CA GLY A 889 -36.27 -23.24 -4.66
C GLY A 889 -34.90 -23.92 -4.46
N LEU A 890 -34.32 -23.83 -3.25
CA LEU A 890 -33.05 -24.49 -2.92
C LEU A 890 -33.30 -25.89 -2.33
N ASN A 891 -32.35 -26.79 -2.56
CA ASN A 891 -32.33 -28.12 -1.96
C ASN A 891 -31.50 -28.09 -0.66
N PRO A 892 -32.13 -28.11 0.52
CA PRO A 892 -31.41 -27.93 1.79
C PRO A 892 -30.53 -29.13 2.16
N ASP A 893 -30.79 -30.31 1.59
CA ASP A 893 -30.02 -31.54 1.84
C ASP A 893 -28.80 -31.68 0.92
N LYS A 894 -28.71 -30.85 -0.13
CA LYS A 894 -27.57 -30.86 -1.06
C LYS A 894 -26.33 -30.34 -0.34
N THR A 895 -25.22 -31.06 -0.49
CA THR A 895 -24.01 -30.87 0.33
C THR A 895 -22.92 -30.10 -0.40
N ASN A 896 -22.03 -29.43 0.34
CA ASN A 896 -20.75 -28.94 -0.18
C ASN A 896 -19.73 -30.09 -0.35
N ASP A 897 -18.52 -29.75 -0.82
CA ASP A 897 -17.40 -30.68 -1.01
C ASP A 897 -16.94 -31.38 0.29
N SER A 898 -17.31 -30.84 1.45
CA SER A 898 -17.05 -31.42 2.77
C SER A 898 -18.22 -32.28 3.31
N ASN A 899 -19.19 -32.64 2.47
CA ASN A 899 -20.40 -33.40 2.82
C ASN A 899 -21.29 -32.74 3.89
N VAL A 900 -21.26 -31.41 4.02
CA VAL A 900 -22.14 -30.67 4.93
C VAL A 900 -23.39 -30.18 4.17
N PRO A 901 -24.61 -30.50 4.62
CA PRO A 901 -25.85 -30.02 4.00
C PRO A 901 -25.98 -28.49 4.04
N LEU A 902 -26.57 -27.88 3.00
CA LEU A 902 -26.81 -26.43 2.95
C LEU A 902 -27.55 -25.93 4.21
N VAL A 903 -28.60 -26.65 4.64
CA VAL A 903 -29.35 -26.27 5.85
C VAL A 903 -28.46 -26.17 7.09
N ASP A 904 -27.49 -27.05 7.23
CA ASP A 904 -26.59 -27.10 8.37
C ASP A 904 -25.52 -26.03 8.28
N ASN A 905 -25.02 -25.77 7.07
CA ASN A 905 -24.08 -24.67 6.84
C ASN A 905 -24.74 -23.32 7.17
N ILE A 906 -25.92 -23.04 6.62
CA ILE A 906 -26.68 -21.79 6.89
C ILE A 906 -27.00 -21.66 8.38
N LYS A 907 -27.50 -22.73 9.02
CA LYS A 907 -27.89 -22.70 10.44
C LYS A 907 -26.68 -22.53 11.37
N TYR A 908 -25.65 -23.34 11.22
CA TYR A 908 -24.57 -23.44 12.22
C TYR A 908 -23.37 -22.54 11.93
N SER A 909 -23.07 -22.26 10.66
CA SER A 909 -21.94 -21.41 10.27
C SER A 909 -22.30 -19.92 10.21
N TYR A 910 -23.59 -19.59 10.00
CA TYR A 910 -24.02 -18.19 9.86
C TYR A 910 -25.07 -17.79 10.90
N ILE A 911 -26.29 -18.35 10.85
CA ILE A 911 -27.40 -17.89 11.73
C ILE A 911 -27.05 -18.01 13.22
N ASN A 912 -26.46 -19.14 13.63
CA ASN A 912 -26.02 -19.30 15.01
C ASN A 912 -24.84 -18.42 15.39
N GLN A 913 -23.95 -18.14 14.44
CA GLN A 913 -22.77 -17.30 14.70
C GLN A 913 -23.14 -15.82 14.81
N ALA A 914 -24.20 -15.37 14.13
CA ALA A 914 -24.69 -14.00 14.25
C ALA A 914 -25.25 -13.66 15.63
N HIS A 915 -25.78 -14.64 16.36
CA HIS A 915 -26.35 -14.39 17.67
C HIS A 915 -25.26 -14.17 18.71
N TRP A 916 -25.46 -13.18 19.58
CA TRP A 916 -24.53 -12.89 20.67
C TRP A 916 -24.75 -13.86 21.83
N THR A 917 -23.68 -14.49 22.27
CA THR A 917 -23.73 -15.55 23.28
C THR A 917 -22.90 -15.19 24.50
N ALA A 918 -23.15 -15.84 25.63
CA ALA A 918 -22.26 -15.78 26.78
C ALA A 918 -20.81 -16.16 26.38
N GLY A 919 -20.63 -17.06 25.41
CA GLY A 919 -19.31 -17.43 24.90
C GLY A 919 -18.57 -16.28 24.20
N ASP A 920 -19.29 -15.38 23.54
CA ASP A 920 -18.69 -14.20 22.92
C ASP A 920 -18.16 -13.25 23.99
N ASN A 921 -18.91 -13.04 25.08
CA ASN A 921 -18.45 -12.26 26.23
C ASN A 921 -17.14 -12.82 26.81
N LEU A 922 -17.04 -14.14 26.92
CA LEU A 922 -15.83 -14.80 27.42
C LEU A 922 -14.64 -14.60 26.49
N ASN A 923 -14.84 -14.76 25.16
CA ASN A 923 -13.79 -14.52 24.17
C ASN A 923 -13.33 -13.06 24.18
N ILE A 924 -14.28 -12.12 24.27
CA ILE A 924 -13.97 -10.69 24.31
C ILE A 924 -13.12 -10.34 25.52
N ALA A 925 -13.45 -10.90 26.69
CA ALA A 925 -12.72 -10.67 27.93
C ALA A 925 -11.25 -11.11 27.92
N ILE A 926 -10.84 -11.92 26.94
CA ILE A 926 -9.45 -12.37 26.77
C ILE A 926 -8.81 -11.86 25.47
N GLY A 927 -9.41 -10.87 24.82
CA GLY A 927 -8.87 -10.26 23.59
C GLY A 927 -9.04 -11.10 22.33
N GLN A 928 -10.00 -12.04 22.32
CA GLN A 928 -10.39 -12.85 21.16
C GLN A 928 -11.73 -12.36 20.60
N GLY A 929 -12.25 -13.06 19.58
CA GLY A 929 -13.55 -12.74 18.97
C GLY A 929 -13.47 -11.48 18.12
N SER A 930 -14.38 -10.55 18.34
CA SER A 930 -14.49 -9.29 17.57
C SER A 930 -13.55 -8.17 18.04
N ASN A 931 -12.68 -8.43 19.03
CA ASN A 931 -11.60 -7.49 19.35
C ASN A 931 -10.68 -7.30 18.14
N SER A 932 -10.35 -6.06 17.81
CA SER A 932 -9.50 -5.76 16.67
C SER A 932 -8.81 -4.42 16.89
N TYR A 933 -7.47 -4.42 17.02
CA TYR A 933 -6.68 -3.21 17.28
C TYR A 933 -5.37 -3.21 16.49
N THR A 934 -4.84 -2.01 16.20
CA THR A 934 -3.56 -1.83 15.50
C THR A 934 -2.37 -1.90 16.47
N VAL A 935 -1.17 -2.12 15.94
CA VAL A 935 0.07 -2.16 16.76
C VAL A 935 0.33 -0.80 17.42
N LEU A 936 0.07 0.29 16.69
CA LEU A 936 0.20 1.65 17.19
C LEU A 936 -0.79 1.93 18.34
N GLN A 937 -2.05 1.51 18.22
CA GLN A 937 -3.04 1.59 19.30
C GLN A 937 -2.59 0.79 20.53
N MET A 938 -2.08 -0.44 20.34
CA MET A 938 -1.61 -1.27 21.44
C MET A 938 -0.39 -0.67 22.16
N ALA A 939 0.52 -0.02 21.45
CA ALA A 939 1.64 0.71 22.06
C ALA A 939 1.15 1.90 22.89
N ASN A 940 0.19 2.67 22.38
CA ASN A 940 -0.37 3.84 23.09
C ASN A 940 -1.19 3.41 24.32
N TYR A 941 -1.93 2.30 24.23
CA TYR A 941 -2.63 1.66 25.35
C TYR A 941 -1.66 1.33 26.49
N VAL A 942 -0.51 0.73 26.19
CA VAL A 942 0.49 0.38 27.19
C VAL A 942 1.17 1.62 27.75
N ALA A 943 1.48 2.62 26.92
CA ALA A 943 2.01 3.90 27.37
C ALA A 943 1.06 4.60 28.35
N THR A 944 -0.26 4.56 28.09
CA THR A 944 -1.30 5.13 28.95
C THR A 944 -1.37 4.43 30.32
N ILE A 945 -1.25 3.10 30.36
CA ILE A 945 -1.17 2.37 31.65
C ILE A 945 0.11 2.76 32.39
N ALA A 946 1.25 2.80 31.69
CA ALA A 946 2.55 3.02 32.28
C ALA A 946 2.73 4.44 32.85
N ASN A 947 2.11 5.46 32.24
CA ASN A 947 2.28 6.86 32.63
C ASN A 947 1.23 7.39 33.64
N GLY A 948 0.47 6.52 34.30
CA GLY A 948 -0.52 6.93 35.31
C GLY A 948 -1.87 7.39 34.72
N GLY A 949 -2.20 6.92 33.52
CA GLY A 949 -3.50 7.08 32.88
C GLY A 949 -3.59 8.26 31.92
N TYR A 950 -2.48 8.84 31.49
CA TYR A 950 -2.48 9.93 30.51
C TYR A 950 -2.45 9.36 29.09
N LYS A 951 -3.61 9.30 28.46
CA LYS A 951 -3.77 8.99 27.03
C LYS A 951 -3.27 10.20 26.23
N ARG A 952 -2.42 9.96 25.24
CA ARG A 952 -1.78 11.02 24.43
C ARG A 952 -2.00 10.75 22.95
N ASN A 953 -2.07 11.83 22.18
CA ASN A 953 -1.92 11.71 20.74
C ASN A 953 -0.48 11.33 20.43
N VAL A 954 -0.29 10.39 19.51
CA VAL A 954 1.03 10.00 19.06
C VAL A 954 1.50 10.93 17.94
N SER A 955 2.81 11.18 17.87
CA SER A 955 3.35 12.12 16.88
C SER A 955 4.68 11.64 16.29
N VAL A 956 4.78 11.75 14.95
CA VAL A 956 6.03 11.52 14.21
C VAL A 956 6.81 12.82 13.96
N ILE A 957 6.21 13.99 14.20
CA ILE A 957 6.82 15.30 13.95
C ILE A 957 7.27 15.98 15.23
N LYS A 958 8.55 16.39 15.24
CA LYS A 958 9.15 17.15 16.33
C LYS A 958 9.12 18.65 16.04
N ASP A 959 9.53 19.07 14.85
CA ASP A 959 9.60 20.48 14.44
C ASP A 959 9.70 20.59 12.91
N ILE A 960 9.31 21.74 12.36
CA ILE A 960 9.57 22.11 10.96
C ILE A 960 10.32 23.42 10.95
N LYS A 961 11.43 23.46 10.21
CA LYS A 961 12.27 24.65 10.10
C LYS A 961 12.49 25.00 8.66
N THR A 962 12.52 26.29 8.37
CA THR A 962 13.02 26.80 7.10
C THR A 962 14.46 26.36 6.85
N TYR A 963 14.89 26.37 5.58
CA TYR A 963 16.25 25.99 5.18
C TYR A 963 17.36 26.84 5.83
N ASP A 964 17.03 28.02 6.39
CA ASP A 964 17.96 28.88 7.14
C ASP A 964 17.92 28.65 8.67
N GLY A 965 17.15 27.66 9.13
CA GLY A 965 17.05 27.20 10.51
C GLY A 965 16.01 27.91 11.37
N LYS A 966 15.19 28.82 10.81
CA LYS A 966 14.08 29.45 11.54
C LYS A 966 12.87 28.52 11.61
N LYS A 967 12.15 28.54 12.74
CA LYS A 967 10.89 27.79 12.90
C LYS A 967 9.82 28.26 11.93
N THR A 968 8.98 27.33 11.47
CA THR A 968 7.75 27.64 10.73
C THR A 968 6.58 27.86 11.68
N ASP A 969 5.38 28.03 11.12
CA ASP A 969 4.09 28.13 11.80
C ASP A 969 3.47 26.78 12.16
N TYR A 970 4.11 25.67 11.81
CA TYR A 970 3.62 24.34 12.14
C TYR A 970 3.88 23.99 13.61
N GLU A 971 2.81 23.66 14.34
CA GLU A 971 2.90 23.11 15.70
C GLU A 971 2.25 21.71 15.75
N PRO A 972 2.98 20.66 16.18
CA PRO A 972 2.42 19.31 16.27
C PRO A 972 1.35 19.24 17.38
N ILE A 973 0.24 18.56 17.08
CA ILE A 973 -0.88 18.39 18.01
C ILE A 973 -0.50 17.36 19.08
N ARG A 974 -0.27 17.84 20.30
CA ARG A 974 0.12 17.00 21.46
C ARG A 974 -0.95 16.98 22.54
N GLU A 975 -2.18 16.64 22.15
CA GLU A 975 -3.29 16.53 23.10
C GLU A 975 -3.03 15.44 24.13
N THR A 976 -3.50 15.69 25.34
CA THR A 976 -3.33 14.78 26.47
C THR A 976 -4.60 14.78 27.30
N GLU A 977 -5.12 13.60 27.55
CA GLU A 977 -6.32 13.36 28.34
C GLU A 977 -5.98 12.35 29.43
N ARG A 978 -6.31 12.65 30.68
CA ARG A 978 -6.19 11.66 31.75
C ARG A 978 -7.48 10.85 31.82
N ILE A 979 -7.39 9.53 31.69
CA ILE A 979 -8.56 8.65 31.76
C ILE A 979 -9.24 8.75 33.12
N GLU A 980 -10.56 8.70 33.13
CA GLU A 980 -11.37 8.74 34.36
C GLU A 980 -11.45 7.36 35.01
N LEU A 981 -10.89 7.24 36.22
CA LEU A 981 -10.92 6.03 37.05
C LEU A 981 -11.46 6.35 38.44
N THR A 982 -12.09 5.34 39.06
CA THR A 982 -12.56 5.42 40.46
C THR A 982 -11.39 5.50 41.45
N ASP A 983 -10.31 4.78 41.17
CA ASP A 983 -9.05 4.83 41.90
C ASP A 983 -7.86 4.66 40.93
N TYR A 984 -6.96 5.63 40.87
CA TYR A 984 -5.77 5.55 40.02
C TYR A 984 -4.75 4.50 40.49
N ASN A 985 -4.83 4.04 41.73
CA ASN A 985 -4.02 2.92 42.23
C ASN A 985 -4.32 1.60 41.49
N HIS A 986 -5.48 1.50 40.82
CA HIS A 986 -5.76 0.38 39.92
C HIS A 986 -4.68 0.19 38.86
N LEU A 987 -4.09 1.27 38.34
CA LEU A 987 -3.01 1.19 37.36
C LEU A 987 -1.73 0.57 37.95
N GLU A 988 -1.41 0.85 39.21
CA GLU A 988 -0.25 0.23 39.88
C GLU A 988 -0.47 -1.28 40.10
N ILE A 989 -1.70 -1.72 40.35
CA ILE A 989 -2.04 -3.15 40.42
C ILE A 989 -1.80 -3.83 39.06
N LEU A 990 -2.24 -3.20 37.97
CA LEU A 990 -1.99 -3.72 36.61
C LEU A 990 -0.49 -3.78 36.32
N LYS A 991 0.25 -2.70 36.60
CA LYS A 991 1.71 -2.62 36.40
C LYS A 991 2.44 -3.72 37.16
N GLU A 992 2.10 -3.96 38.43
CA GLU A 992 2.68 -5.05 39.23
C GLU A 992 2.37 -6.42 38.63
N GLY A 993 1.13 -6.65 38.16
CA GLY A 993 0.79 -7.87 37.41
C GLY A 993 1.66 -8.04 36.15
N MET A 994 1.82 -6.96 35.37
CA MET A 994 2.66 -6.94 34.18
C MET A 994 4.15 -7.16 34.49
N ARG A 995 4.66 -6.62 35.61
CA ARG A 995 6.03 -6.88 36.08
C ARG A 995 6.25 -8.36 36.36
N ARG A 996 5.30 -9.04 37.01
CA ARG A 996 5.41 -10.47 37.31
C ARG A 996 5.46 -11.34 36.07
N VAL A 997 4.82 -10.94 34.96
CA VAL A 997 4.96 -11.63 33.67
C VAL A 997 6.43 -11.68 33.25
N SER A 998 7.17 -10.58 33.42
CA SER A 998 8.58 -10.49 33.07
C SER A 998 9.53 -11.27 33.99
N LEU A 999 9.04 -11.73 35.15
CA LEU A 999 9.79 -12.54 36.12
C LEU A 999 9.51 -14.04 35.99
N ASP A 1000 8.51 -14.41 35.19
CA ASP A 1000 8.09 -15.79 34.98
C ASP A 1000 8.95 -16.49 33.90
N ASP A 1001 8.85 -17.83 33.86
CA ASP A 1001 9.50 -18.71 32.90
C ASP A 1001 9.12 -18.39 31.43
N SER A 1002 7.97 -17.75 31.22
CA SER A 1002 7.51 -17.20 29.94
C SER A 1002 8.32 -15.97 29.46
N ALA A 1003 9.11 -15.35 30.34
CA ALA A 1003 9.93 -14.18 30.09
C ALA A 1003 11.43 -14.43 30.27
N LYS A 1004 11.89 -15.67 30.05
CA LYS A 1004 13.33 -16.06 30.03
C LYS A 1004 14.28 -15.07 29.35
N PRO A 1005 13.93 -14.36 28.26
CA PRO A 1005 14.77 -13.29 27.72
C PRO A 1005 15.17 -12.21 28.73
N TYR A 1006 14.37 -11.91 29.75
CA TYR A 1006 14.68 -10.87 30.74
C TYR A 1006 15.44 -11.39 31.97
N ALA A 1007 15.73 -12.69 32.07
CA ALA A 1007 16.36 -13.27 33.26
C ALA A 1007 17.70 -12.60 33.62
N ASN A 1008 18.45 -12.15 32.62
CA ASN A 1008 19.73 -11.44 32.78
C ASN A 1008 19.63 -9.96 32.33
N PHE A 1009 18.42 -9.44 32.11
CA PHE A 1009 18.24 -8.06 31.69
C PHE A 1009 18.31 -7.14 32.92
N PRO A 1010 19.16 -6.10 32.93
CA PRO A 1010 19.49 -5.36 34.15
C PRO A 1010 18.42 -4.34 34.56
N VAL A 1011 17.35 -4.21 33.78
CA VAL A 1011 16.22 -3.32 34.07
C VAL A 1011 14.96 -4.15 34.17
N GLU A 1012 14.13 -3.85 35.16
CA GLU A 1012 12.83 -4.50 35.33
C GLU A 1012 11.84 -3.94 34.31
N VAL A 1013 11.06 -4.84 33.71
CA VAL A 1013 10.14 -4.55 32.61
C VAL A 1013 8.73 -4.93 33.03
N GLY A 1014 7.74 -4.07 32.80
CA GLY A 1014 6.33 -4.47 32.87
C GLY A 1014 5.90 -4.98 31.50
N SER A 1015 5.38 -6.22 31.40
CA SER A 1015 4.99 -6.78 30.11
C SER A 1015 3.74 -7.64 30.11
N LYS A 1016 3.24 -7.95 28.91
CA LYS A 1016 2.18 -8.94 28.70
C LYS A 1016 2.33 -9.65 27.35
N THR A 1017 2.24 -10.98 27.38
CA THR A 1017 2.15 -11.83 26.18
C THR A 1017 0.71 -11.96 25.68
N GLY A 1018 0.54 -12.11 24.37
CA GLY A 1018 -0.74 -12.42 23.72
C GLY A 1018 -0.58 -13.44 22.62
N THR A 1019 -1.44 -14.45 22.62
CA THR A 1019 -1.60 -15.40 21.52
C THR A 1019 -3.01 -15.20 20.99
N ALA A 1020 -3.14 -14.77 19.74
CA ALA A 1020 -4.41 -14.53 19.09
C ALA A 1020 -4.71 -15.67 18.11
N GLN A 1021 -5.87 -16.30 18.26
CA GLN A 1021 -6.22 -17.45 17.44
C GLN A 1021 -6.85 -16.96 16.15
N LYS A 1022 -6.34 -17.42 15.00
CA LYS A 1022 -6.92 -17.13 13.69
C LYS A 1022 -7.61 -18.38 13.17
N GLY A 1023 -8.93 -18.34 13.06
CA GLY A 1023 -9.68 -19.35 12.33
C GLY A 1023 -9.51 -19.16 10.81
N GLY A 1024 -9.68 -20.25 10.07
CA GLY A 1024 -9.59 -20.27 8.61
C GLY A 1024 -8.35 -20.99 8.10
N ILE A 1025 -8.31 -21.17 6.79
CA ILE A 1025 -7.22 -21.82 6.08
C ILE A 1025 -6.37 -20.73 5.43
N ASN A 1026 -5.05 -20.82 5.58
CA ASN A 1026 -4.12 -19.99 4.84
C ASN A 1026 -4.19 -20.40 3.35
N PRO A 1027 -4.62 -19.50 2.46
CA PRO A 1027 -4.85 -19.83 1.06
C PRO A 1027 -3.57 -20.13 0.29
N GLU A 1028 -2.39 -19.78 0.84
CA GLU A 1028 -1.09 -20.08 0.22
C GLU A 1028 -0.63 -21.52 0.51
N THR A 1029 -0.94 -22.03 1.69
CA THR A 1029 -0.46 -23.35 2.14
C THR A 1029 -1.52 -24.43 2.12
N GLY A 1030 -2.81 -24.05 2.13
CA GLY A 1030 -3.92 -24.99 2.32
C GLY A 1030 -4.06 -25.52 3.75
N GLU A 1031 -3.24 -25.02 4.69
CA GLU A 1031 -3.23 -25.40 6.10
C GLU A 1031 -3.93 -24.36 6.98
N PRO A 1032 -4.42 -24.72 8.18
CA PRO A 1032 -4.96 -23.73 9.13
C PRO A 1032 -3.93 -22.64 9.44
N TYR A 1033 -4.40 -21.39 9.62
CA TYR A 1033 -3.51 -20.31 10.07
C TYR A 1033 -2.88 -20.64 11.42
N ASP A 1034 -1.57 -20.39 11.54
CA ASP A 1034 -0.91 -20.33 12.83
C ASP A 1034 -1.40 -19.11 13.64
N GLU A 1035 -1.29 -19.22 14.96
CA GLU A 1035 -1.68 -18.16 15.88
C GLU A 1035 -0.81 -16.89 15.69
N PHE A 1036 -1.36 -15.71 15.98
CA PHE A 1036 -0.59 -14.46 15.95
C PHE A 1036 0.04 -14.20 17.30
N ALA A 1037 1.34 -13.89 17.27
CA ALA A 1037 2.12 -13.68 18.47
C ALA A 1037 2.22 -12.19 18.78
N TRP A 1038 1.54 -11.76 19.84
CA TRP A 1038 1.55 -10.41 20.38
C TRP A 1038 2.42 -10.31 21.62
N TYR A 1039 3.09 -9.18 21.75
CA TYR A 1039 3.82 -8.81 22.95
C TYR A 1039 3.72 -7.32 23.19
N VAL A 1040 3.46 -6.92 24.43
CA VAL A 1040 3.50 -5.51 24.84
C VAL A 1040 4.34 -5.35 26.10
N ALA A 1041 5.07 -4.23 26.20
CA ALA A 1041 5.93 -3.95 27.34
C ALA A 1041 6.14 -2.45 27.56
N PHE A 1042 6.53 -2.09 28.79
CA PHE A 1042 7.09 -0.79 29.12
C PHE A 1042 8.31 -0.95 30.04
N ALA A 1043 9.23 0.00 29.97
CA ALA A 1043 10.44 0.00 30.79
C ALA A 1043 11.02 1.42 30.99
N PRO A 1044 11.83 1.62 32.04
CA PRO A 1044 11.93 0.82 33.25
C PRO A 1044 10.59 0.66 33.99
N TYR A 1045 10.45 -0.35 34.84
CA TYR A 1045 9.22 -0.55 35.63
C TYR A 1045 8.91 0.64 36.55
N ASP A 1046 9.90 1.13 37.28
CA ASP A 1046 9.72 2.16 38.32
C ASP A 1046 9.53 3.59 37.76
N ASP A 1047 10.22 3.92 36.66
CA ASP A 1047 10.06 5.19 35.92
C ASP A 1047 9.92 4.88 34.42
N PRO A 1048 8.73 4.54 33.94
CA PRO A 1048 8.53 4.18 32.53
C PRO A 1048 8.91 5.30 31.56
N GLN A 1049 9.75 4.96 30.58
CA GLN A 1049 10.23 5.89 29.55
C GLN A 1049 9.84 5.44 28.14
N ILE A 1050 9.86 4.13 27.88
CA ILE A 1050 9.51 3.53 26.59
C ILE A 1050 8.38 2.51 26.75
N ALA A 1051 7.44 2.51 25.80
CA ALA A 1051 6.42 1.48 25.62
C ALA A 1051 6.60 0.85 24.24
N VAL A 1052 6.55 -0.49 24.17
CA VAL A 1052 6.77 -1.27 22.95
C VAL A 1052 5.60 -2.22 22.74
N ALA A 1053 5.10 -2.29 21.51
CA ALA A 1053 4.18 -3.32 21.04
C ALA A 1053 4.79 -4.05 19.84
N VAL A 1054 4.70 -5.38 19.82
CA VAL A 1054 5.20 -6.23 18.75
C VAL A 1054 4.13 -7.22 18.35
N VAL A 1055 3.97 -7.42 17.04
CA VAL A 1055 3.15 -8.50 16.47
C VAL A 1055 3.93 -9.27 15.42
N LEU A 1056 3.88 -10.59 15.49
CA LEU A 1056 4.37 -11.50 14.46
C LEU A 1056 3.18 -12.31 13.93
N PHE A 1057 2.86 -12.13 12.65
CA PHE A 1057 1.80 -12.92 12.02
C PHE A 1057 2.27 -14.36 11.86
N GLN A 1058 1.37 -15.30 12.13
CA GLN A 1058 1.66 -16.74 12.14
C GLN A 1058 2.87 -17.10 13.01
N GLY A 1059 3.19 -16.28 14.02
CA GLY A 1059 4.30 -16.52 14.93
C GLY A 1059 4.00 -17.54 16.02
N GLY A 1060 2.79 -18.08 16.11
CA GLY A 1060 2.39 -19.08 17.09
C GLY A 1060 2.23 -18.53 18.51
N SER A 1061 3.32 -18.46 19.27
CA SER A 1061 3.25 -18.12 20.69
C SER A 1061 3.59 -16.66 20.99
N GLY A 1062 2.78 -16.00 21.82
CA GLY A 1062 3.04 -14.65 22.32
C GLY A 1062 4.32 -14.46 23.13
N ARG A 1063 5.06 -15.54 23.43
CA ARG A 1063 6.41 -15.47 24.04
C ARG A 1063 7.51 -15.17 23.02
N TYR A 1064 7.27 -15.43 21.74
CA TYR A 1064 8.30 -15.35 20.70
C TYR A 1064 8.68 -13.93 20.24
N PRO A 1065 7.83 -12.89 20.39
CA PRO A 1065 8.26 -11.51 20.16
C PRO A 1065 9.06 -10.92 21.33
N THR A 1066 9.11 -11.58 22.48
CA THR A 1066 9.83 -11.11 23.69
C THR A 1066 11.29 -10.73 23.46
N PRO A 1067 12.17 -11.56 22.84
CA PRO A 1067 13.55 -11.15 22.58
C PRO A 1067 13.65 -9.91 21.69
N ILE A 1068 12.73 -9.74 20.73
CA ILE A 1068 12.68 -8.57 19.83
C ILE A 1068 12.40 -7.29 20.63
N ALA A 1069 11.39 -7.32 21.50
CA ALA A 1069 11.07 -6.17 22.36
C ALA A 1069 12.21 -5.83 23.33
N ARG A 1070 12.89 -6.85 23.88
CA ARG A 1070 14.06 -6.67 24.76
C ARG A 1070 15.19 -5.92 24.06
N GLU A 1071 15.49 -6.26 22.80
CA GLU A 1071 16.54 -5.58 22.04
C GLU A 1071 16.28 -4.08 21.90
N VAL A 1072 15.04 -3.71 21.59
CA VAL A 1072 14.61 -2.31 21.43
C VAL A 1072 14.65 -1.56 22.76
N ILE A 1073 14.19 -2.17 23.84
CA ILE A 1073 14.27 -1.58 25.18
C ILE A 1073 15.73 -1.40 25.61
N GLY A 1074 16.58 -2.41 25.35
CA GLY A 1074 18.01 -2.39 25.67
C GLY A 1074 18.76 -1.26 24.98
N GLU A 1075 18.51 -1.11 23.67
CA GLU A 1075 19.08 -0.04 22.84
C GLU A 1075 18.65 1.34 23.31
N TYR A 1076 17.34 1.57 23.52
CA TYR A 1076 16.82 2.86 23.96
C TYR A 1076 17.38 3.28 25.32
N LEU A 1077 17.43 2.35 26.28
CA LEU A 1077 17.97 2.60 27.62
C LEU A 1077 19.50 2.57 27.68
N LYS A 1078 20.18 2.31 26.56
CA LYS A 1078 21.65 2.23 26.44
C LYS A 1078 22.26 1.26 27.46
N ILE A 1079 21.61 0.12 27.62
CA ILE A 1079 22.02 -0.94 28.54
C ILE A 1079 23.22 -1.68 27.94
N LYS A 1080 24.28 -1.89 28.72
CA LYS A 1080 25.43 -2.69 28.27
C LYS A 1080 25.12 -4.19 28.38
N GLY A 1081 25.48 -4.96 27.35
CA GLY A 1081 25.41 -6.43 27.39
C GLY A 1081 26.30 -7.06 28.45
N ILE A 1082 25.98 -8.31 28.78
CA ILE A 1082 26.78 -9.13 29.70
C ILE A 1082 27.66 -10.01 28.82
N ASN A 1083 28.90 -9.56 28.59
CA ASN A 1083 29.93 -10.37 27.90
C ASN A 1083 30.18 -11.71 28.59
#